data_AF-A0A7D9L8Y2-F1
#
_entry.id   AF-A0A7D9L8Y2-F1
#
_cell.length_a   1.000
_cell.length_b   1.000
_cell.length_c   1.000
_cell.angle_alpha   90.00
_cell.angle_beta   90.00
_cell.angle_gamma   90.00
#
_symmetry.space_group_name_H-M   'P 1'
#
loop_
_entity.id
_entity.type
_entity.pdbx_description
1 polymer ?
#
loop_
_entity_poly.entity_id
_entity_poly.type
_entity_poly.pdbx_seq_one_letter_code
_entity_poly.pdbx_strand_id
1 'polypeptide(L)'
;MQNLNSRIDELEMTDKVEMLSEKKIIGLTITGASINHDLIHHIGPSVVIVEEAAEILEPSLLAALTPSTEHLILIGDHKQLRPQVDTYQLCTNFHFDVSMMERLIESGFPFESLAKQNRMRPEFSVLLHDIYPNLEDNLPLVSKNEPLKCIEKSMFFWCHDDPEKKDRTYTNVKEAERIIALVMFLLCNGVRPSDITVLAAYLGQTKLLRNMIKKEKDITPKFFKEYDESGDNREGSVEVQTIDMYQGDENKYVIISLVRSNKENRIGFLNKINRRCVAQSRAMSGMYFVGNVNTLCGARDSCWSEFITSMMKQDCVGYEFPLQCMKHESSKYKAMDGNSIRAVNAKPILLCKQLCGDSYLHCDKHPCKKSCFPRHWHTDCPVRVYDQFPDCGHDVKRRCPEKISDLRCEDMAIVNLPCGHQNRKKCFQNISDVICRIPVTVTFPQCGHKTSKPCHVKIGTIECQHPCKEINSCGIHQCKIICGKIHGHDCCSEKIDYNFPVCGHPSPKKKKCSEKISWDCKHKVYIKGACGHYIEKKCHQSESEVKCPITPCAKLRKCGHPCRNACGDECEKGECKLCLRVYHKKLEEFREAAKKRVKELEIKIGKRQIPNFSRHEIRLSGATAAEYQKVEDQVMKFIQPCHHWFPKITKIEKVTNLVLEKKFEVAKSKAFGDYIDTKFHGTSNDNLKKIIKNGFKMPDQKPVPHTKRGMYGQGIYFATDSSKSAQNIYTQGSQKLLLSQVILGRSKEVHRADYDLNKKTLRSKQFDSVYAPRGSAVKNDEFVIFDPDQALPQYIIHFSDSVLPPSPSTLKMQQTFIVKNMKPLRTVDIRNPFQMYYSWADSHFRRMAATSKPPLSPQQATISSIDIVINKDLEDKFEATKKKFKNQGIPDKEILAYHGTEKANIHSILKSNLQLRYAKRQAYGKGNYFSEFPSVSLSYGDGLLLCRILPGKEFVDASGSKIPAGYNSKKVLLKVQPASATGATATTAAAANVSGEMIIIENSDQILPFFVIHR
;
A
#
# COMPACT_ATOMS: atom_id res chain seq x y z
N MET A 1 3.28 26.31 -37.33
CA MET A 1 2.88 25.93 -35.96
C MET A 1 4.05 25.47 -35.10
N GLN A 2 4.83 24.44 -35.47
CA GLN A 2 6.05 24.06 -34.70
C GLN A 2 7.05 25.23 -34.53
N ASN A 3 7.29 26.00 -35.60
CA ASN A 3 8.18 27.16 -35.58
C ASN A 3 7.59 28.40 -34.84
N LEU A 4 6.29 28.38 -34.51
CA LEU A 4 5.64 29.45 -33.74
C LEU A 4 5.62 29.08 -32.25
N ASN A 5 5.35 27.81 -31.93
CA ASN A 5 5.46 27.30 -30.56
C ASN A 5 6.89 27.35 -30.05
N SER A 6 7.90 26.97 -30.85
CA SER A 6 9.31 27.10 -30.44
C SER A 6 9.69 28.54 -30.11
N ARG A 7 9.12 29.49 -30.85
CA ARG A 7 9.40 30.93 -30.69
C ARG A 7 8.67 31.53 -29.48
N ILE A 8 7.49 31.01 -29.14
CA ILE A 8 6.80 31.32 -27.88
C ILE A 8 7.58 30.74 -26.70
N ASP A 9 8.05 29.49 -26.80
CA ASP A 9 8.85 28.85 -25.75
C ASP A 9 10.18 29.59 -25.52
N GLU A 10 10.85 30.08 -26.58
CA GLU A 10 12.05 30.92 -26.50
C GLU A 10 11.80 32.27 -25.81
N LEU A 11 10.69 32.94 -26.15
CA LEU A 11 10.30 34.21 -25.52
C LEU A 11 9.95 34.02 -24.04
N GLU A 12 9.15 33.00 -23.71
CA GLU A 12 8.81 32.67 -22.32
C GLU A 12 10.05 32.28 -21.49
N MET A 13 11.04 31.62 -22.10
CA MET A 13 12.31 31.31 -21.45
C MET A 13 13.12 32.58 -21.18
N THR A 14 13.18 33.49 -22.15
CA THR A 14 13.92 34.76 -22.04
C THR A 14 13.35 35.63 -20.92
N ASP A 15 12.02 35.78 -20.87
CA ASP A 15 11.33 36.54 -19.81
C ASP A 15 11.61 35.96 -18.42
N LYS A 16 11.65 34.62 -18.30
CA LYS A 16 11.97 33.94 -17.04
C LYS A 16 13.42 34.16 -16.62
N VAL A 17 14.37 34.10 -17.57
CA VAL A 17 15.79 34.37 -17.29
C VAL A 17 15.95 35.79 -16.79
N GLU A 18 15.36 36.77 -17.46
CA GLU A 18 15.45 38.19 -17.07
C GLU A 18 14.90 38.40 -15.66
N MET A 19 13.69 37.91 -15.39
CA MET A 19 13.04 38.04 -14.08
C MET A 19 13.81 37.35 -12.95
N LEU A 20 14.38 36.17 -13.21
CA LEU A 20 15.10 35.38 -12.19
C LEU A 20 16.53 35.89 -11.97
N SER A 21 17.18 36.45 -13.00
CA SER A 21 18.54 37.00 -12.90
C SER A 21 18.61 38.21 -11.96
N GLU A 22 17.48 38.92 -11.77
CA GLU A 22 17.38 39.99 -10.77
C GLU A 22 17.26 39.50 -9.32
N LYS A 23 17.01 38.19 -9.09
CA LYS A 23 16.79 37.65 -7.75
C LYS A 23 18.12 37.28 -7.09
N LYS A 24 18.28 37.67 -5.82
CA LYS A 24 19.47 37.32 -5.01
C LYS A 24 19.53 35.85 -4.61
N ILE A 25 18.37 35.21 -4.42
CA ILE A 25 18.24 33.82 -3.99
C ILE A 25 17.15 33.17 -4.82
N ILE A 26 17.44 32.00 -5.36
CA ILE A 26 16.50 31.18 -6.12
C ILE A 26 16.43 29.82 -5.45
N GLY A 27 15.27 29.48 -4.88
CA GLY A 27 15.03 28.20 -4.24
C GLY A 27 14.47 27.17 -5.21
N LEU A 28 15.09 26.00 -5.31
CA LEU A 28 14.70 24.91 -6.20
C LEU A 28 14.89 23.57 -5.50
N THR A 29 14.02 22.60 -5.79
CA THR A 29 14.31 21.20 -5.46
C THR A 29 15.33 20.64 -6.45
N ILE A 30 16.07 19.58 -6.08
CA ILE A 30 17.09 19.02 -6.98
C ILE A 30 16.49 18.51 -8.31
N THR A 31 15.32 17.88 -8.24
CA THR A 31 14.55 17.46 -9.41
C THR A 31 14.08 18.66 -10.23
N GLY A 32 13.63 19.73 -9.56
CA GLY A 32 13.26 20.98 -10.21
C GLY A 32 14.45 21.60 -10.94
N ALA A 33 15.64 21.54 -10.35
CA ALA A 33 16.86 22.02 -10.96
C ALA A 33 17.27 21.21 -12.20
N SER A 34 17.17 19.87 -12.13
CA SER A 34 17.41 19.02 -13.31
C SER A 34 16.41 19.25 -14.44
N ILE A 35 15.13 19.48 -14.12
CA ILE A 35 14.08 19.76 -15.12
C ILE A 35 14.32 21.12 -15.80
N ASN A 36 14.76 22.12 -15.03
CA ASN A 36 14.98 23.49 -15.51
C ASN A 36 16.47 23.78 -15.78
N HIS A 37 17.25 22.75 -16.15
CA HIS A 37 18.70 22.89 -16.32
C HIS A 37 19.06 24.01 -17.30
N ASP A 38 18.36 24.11 -18.43
CA ASP A 38 18.60 25.17 -19.42
C ASP A 38 18.36 26.56 -18.81
N LEU A 39 17.30 26.74 -18.01
CA LEU A 39 17.01 28.00 -17.34
C LEU A 39 18.11 28.38 -16.34
N ILE A 40 18.58 27.42 -15.53
CA ILE A 40 19.66 27.63 -14.56
C ILE A 40 20.97 27.93 -15.28
N HIS A 41 21.24 27.26 -16.39
CA HIS A 41 22.42 27.51 -17.22
C HIS A 41 22.43 28.96 -17.76
N HIS A 42 21.28 29.50 -18.17
CA HIS A 42 21.18 30.88 -18.63
C HIS A 42 21.25 31.92 -17.49
N ILE A 43 20.67 31.62 -16.32
CA ILE A 43 20.78 32.48 -15.12
C ILE A 43 22.23 32.50 -14.62
N GLY A 44 22.91 31.36 -14.67
CA GLY A 44 24.32 31.21 -14.35
C GLY A 44 24.71 31.50 -12.88
N PRO A 45 24.14 30.80 -11.88
CA PRO A 45 24.49 31.03 -10.48
C PRO A 45 25.94 30.65 -10.16
N SER A 46 26.69 31.58 -9.55
CA SER A 46 28.09 31.37 -9.12
C SER A 46 28.21 30.61 -7.80
N VAL A 47 27.19 30.69 -6.93
CA VAL A 47 27.16 30.01 -5.64
C VAL A 47 25.95 29.08 -5.59
N VAL A 48 26.19 27.81 -5.26
CA VAL A 48 25.14 26.80 -5.08
C VAL A 48 25.21 26.27 -3.66
N ILE A 49 24.11 26.42 -2.92
CA ILE A 49 23.94 25.86 -1.57
C ILE A 49 22.99 24.68 -1.67
N VAL A 50 23.42 23.53 -1.16
CA VAL A 50 22.65 22.29 -1.17
C VAL A 50 22.36 21.90 0.27
N GLU A 51 21.10 22.01 0.66
CA GLU A 51 20.59 21.50 1.93
C GLU A 51 20.22 20.01 1.81
N GLU A 52 20.36 19.24 2.89
CA GLU A 52 20.20 17.78 2.93
C GLU A 52 21.02 17.05 1.85
N ALA A 53 22.24 17.54 1.59
CA ALA A 53 23.14 17.04 0.55
C ALA A 53 23.47 15.55 0.69
N ALA A 54 23.40 15.01 1.91
CA ALA A 54 23.59 13.59 2.19
C ALA A 54 22.46 12.70 1.64
N GLU A 55 21.25 13.23 1.43
CA GLU A 55 20.09 12.52 0.89
C GLU A 55 19.95 12.67 -0.64
N ILE A 56 20.83 13.46 -1.27
CA ILE A 56 20.80 13.70 -2.71
C ILE A 56 21.72 12.72 -3.44
N LEU A 57 21.17 12.07 -4.48
CA LEU A 57 21.95 11.25 -5.40
C LEU A 57 23.03 12.10 -6.08
N GLU A 58 24.28 11.64 -6.03
CA GLU A 58 25.40 12.34 -6.67
C GLU A 58 25.14 12.70 -8.15
N PRO A 59 24.58 11.81 -8.99
CA PRO A 59 24.24 12.16 -10.37
C PRO A 59 23.22 13.29 -10.51
N SER A 60 22.24 13.37 -9.59
CA SER A 60 21.23 14.42 -9.59
C SER A 60 21.83 15.77 -9.22
N LEU A 61 22.77 15.78 -8.27
CA LEU A 61 23.53 16.98 -7.93
C LEU A 61 24.40 17.42 -9.09
N LEU A 62 25.18 16.52 -9.70
CA LEU A 62 26.03 16.84 -10.85
C LEU A 62 25.24 17.42 -12.02
N ALA A 63 24.03 16.90 -12.29
CA ALA A 63 23.16 17.41 -13.34
C ALA A 63 22.59 18.82 -13.04
N ALA A 64 22.57 19.25 -11.78
CA ALA A 64 22.08 20.57 -11.40
C ALA A 64 23.18 21.66 -11.44
N LEU A 65 24.46 21.26 -11.41
CA LEU A 65 25.58 22.20 -11.47
C LEU A 65 25.81 22.70 -12.91
N THR A 66 26.23 23.96 -13.03
CA THR A 66 26.50 24.62 -14.31
C THR A 66 27.98 24.99 -14.42
N PRO A 67 28.51 25.23 -15.64
CA PRO A 67 29.87 25.72 -15.81
C PRO A 67 30.17 27.07 -15.11
N SER A 68 29.13 27.82 -14.76
CA SER A 68 29.22 29.08 -14.01
C SER A 68 29.33 28.91 -12.49
N THR A 69 29.14 27.71 -11.94
CA THR A 69 29.26 27.47 -10.50
C THR A 69 30.73 27.57 -10.06
N GLU A 70 31.02 28.53 -9.18
CA GLU A 70 32.35 28.79 -8.61
C GLU A 70 32.47 28.26 -7.17
N HIS A 71 31.37 28.26 -6.40
CA HIS A 71 31.35 27.83 -5.01
C HIS A 71 30.16 26.90 -4.74
N LEU A 72 30.45 25.66 -4.34
CA LEU A 72 29.46 24.66 -3.94
C LEU A 72 29.53 24.42 -2.42
N ILE A 73 28.41 24.65 -1.73
CA ILE A 73 28.27 24.45 -0.28
C ILE A 73 27.32 23.28 -0.05
N LEU A 74 27.82 22.20 0.55
CA LEU A 74 27.05 21.00 0.87
C LEU A 74 26.75 20.96 2.37
N ILE A 75 25.47 21.09 2.73
CA ILE A 75 24.98 21.02 4.11
C ILE A 75 24.15 19.75 4.23
N GLY A 76 24.48 18.90 5.19
CA GLY A 76 23.74 17.66 5.43
C GLY A 76 24.42 16.80 6.48
N ASP A 77 23.88 15.60 6.66
CA ASP A 77 24.39 14.64 7.63
C ASP A 77 24.60 13.26 6.99
N HIS A 78 25.85 12.96 6.67
CA HIS A 78 26.24 11.69 6.04
C HIS A 78 26.02 10.46 6.95
N LYS A 79 25.71 10.63 8.24
CA LYS A 79 25.33 9.54 9.15
C LYS A 79 23.81 9.32 9.22
N GLN A 80 22.99 10.23 8.69
CA GLN A 80 21.53 10.08 8.51
C GLN A 80 21.20 9.40 7.17
N LEU A 81 19.95 9.48 6.67
CA LEU A 81 19.55 8.67 5.52
C LEU A 81 20.34 9.05 4.28
N ARG A 82 20.76 7.99 3.62
CA ARG A 82 21.31 8.01 2.27
C ARG A 82 20.19 8.21 1.23
N PRO A 83 20.52 8.66 0.02
CA PRO A 83 19.57 8.81 -1.06
C PRO A 83 18.81 7.50 -1.35
N GLN A 84 17.52 7.61 -1.62
CA GLN A 84 16.72 6.44 -1.99
C GLN A 84 16.99 6.00 -3.42
N VAL A 85 17.27 4.70 -3.58
CA VAL A 85 17.47 4.07 -4.88
C VAL A 85 16.50 2.90 -5.01
N ASP A 86 15.68 2.93 -6.06
CA ASP A 86 14.64 1.92 -6.29
C ASP A 86 15.22 0.52 -6.54
N THR A 87 16.43 0.45 -7.11
CA THR A 87 17.09 -0.79 -7.47
C THR A 87 18.09 -1.21 -6.39
N TYR A 88 17.71 -2.20 -5.58
CA TYR A 88 18.55 -2.73 -4.50
C TYR A 88 19.97 -3.14 -4.98
N GLN A 89 20.10 -3.71 -6.18
CA GLN A 89 21.39 -4.10 -6.75
C GLN A 89 22.32 -2.90 -7.00
N LEU A 90 21.77 -1.71 -7.31
CA LEU A 90 22.56 -0.49 -7.50
C LEU A 90 23.14 -0.02 -6.16
N CYS A 91 22.39 -0.13 -5.07
CA CYS A 91 22.93 0.11 -3.73
C CYS A 91 24.01 -0.91 -3.38
N THR A 92 23.72 -2.22 -3.51
CA THR A 92 24.59 -3.26 -2.94
C THR A 92 25.87 -3.48 -3.74
N ASN A 93 25.81 -3.38 -5.06
CA ASN A 93 26.94 -3.74 -5.93
C ASN A 93 27.74 -2.53 -6.40
N PHE A 94 27.10 -1.35 -6.40
CA PHE A 94 27.69 -0.13 -6.98
C PHE A 94 27.66 1.06 -6.02
N HIS A 95 27.13 0.90 -4.80
CA HIS A 95 27.04 1.97 -3.79
C HIS A 95 26.37 3.24 -4.32
N PHE A 96 25.36 3.06 -5.17
CA PHE A 96 24.66 4.18 -5.82
C PHE A 96 23.85 5.04 -4.83
N ASP A 97 23.65 4.53 -3.62
CA ASP A 97 23.08 5.25 -2.48
C ASP A 97 24.16 6.01 -1.68
N VAL A 98 25.38 6.20 -2.17
CA VAL A 98 26.36 7.11 -1.55
C VAL A 98 26.23 8.49 -2.21
N SER A 99 25.99 9.51 -1.39
CA SER A 99 25.89 10.90 -1.88
C SER A 99 27.27 11.48 -2.20
N MET A 100 27.30 12.58 -2.96
CA MET A 100 28.55 13.29 -3.23
C MET A 100 29.22 13.76 -1.92
N MET A 101 28.42 14.24 -0.97
CA MET A 101 28.90 14.67 0.34
C MET A 101 29.58 13.52 1.09
N GLU A 102 28.90 12.37 1.21
CA GLU A 102 29.44 11.21 1.90
C GLU A 102 30.72 10.70 1.22
N ARG A 103 30.73 10.62 -0.12
CA ARG A 103 31.92 10.22 -0.88
C ARG A 103 33.10 11.16 -0.66
N LEU A 104 32.89 12.47 -0.62
CA LEU A 104 33.94 13.46 -0.37
C LEU A 104 34.52 13.30 1.04
N ILE A 105 33.66 13.16 2.06
CA ILE A 105 34.07 12.94 3.45
C ILE A 105 34.88 11.64 3.58
N GLU A 106 34.39 10.53 3.01
CA GLU A 106 35.10 9.24 3.02
C GLU A 106 36.44 9.30 2.27
N SER A 107 36.59 10.23 1.33
CA SER A 107 37.84 10.49 0.59
C SER A 107 38.81 11.42 1.34
N GLY A 108 38.48 11.85 2.56
CA GLY A 108 39.31 12.74 3.37
C GLY A 108 39.18 14.23 3.02
N PHE A 109 38.12 14.63 2.33
CA PHE A 109 37.83 16.05 2.12
C PHE A 109 37.50 16.71 3.47
N PRO A 110 38.09 17.88 3.79
CA PRO A 110 37.84 18.55 5.06
C PRO A 110 36.38 18.98 5.17
N PHE A 111 35.79 18.78 6.35
CA PHE A 111 34.43 19.20 6.66
C PHE A 111 34.36 19.64 8.12
N GLU A 112 33.42 20.54 8.40
CA GLU A 112 33.14 21.00 9.75
C GLU A 112 31.85 20.35 10.26
N SER A 113 31.85 19.91 11.51
CA SER A 113 30.69 19.32 12.17
C SER A 113 30.14 20.24 13.23
N LEU A 114 28.84 20.56 13.16
CA LEU A 114 28.15 21.27 14.22
C LEU A 114 27.86 20.30 15.38
N ALA A 115 28.69 20.34 16.42
CA ALA A 115 28.65 19.36 17.50
C ALA A 115 27.53 19.62 18.54
N LYS A 116 27.06 20.86 18.64
CA LYS A 116 26.13 21.30 19.68
C LYS A 116 24.66 21.19 19.25
N GLN A 117 23.89 20.31 19.88
CA GLN A 117 22.48 20.05 19.55
C GLN A 117 21.49 20.88 20.39
N ASN A 118 20.37 21.24 19.76
CA ASN A 118 19.38 22.18 20.27
C ASN A 118 17.97 21.59 20.45
N ARG A 119 17.78 20.31 20.13
CA ARG A 119 16.46 19.67 19.96
C ARG A 119 16.07 18.81 21.15
N MET A 120 16.87 17.80 21.45
CA MET A 120 16.46 16.67 22.28
C MET A 120 17.00 16.80 23.69
N ARG A 121 16.32 16.18 24.66
CA ARG A 121 16.80 16.16 26.04
C ARG A 121 18.10 15.32 26.18
N PRO A 122 18.97 15.62 27.17
CA PRO A 122 20.24 14.93 27.35
C PRO A 122 20.15 13.40 27.46
N GLU A 123 19.09 12.89 28.10
CA GLU A 123 18.89 11.43 28.19
C GLU A 123 18.63 10.76 26.83
N PHE A 124 18.20 11.52 25.81
CA PHE A 124 17.97 11.03 24.45
C PHE A 124 19.24 11.15 23.61
N SER A 125 19.96 12.28 23.71
CA SER A 125 21.20 12.52 22.94
C SER A 125 22.31 11.54 23.28
N VAL A 126 22.40 11.09 24.54
CA VAL A 126 23.33 10.02 24.96
C VAL A 126 23.14 8.72 24.16
N LEU A 127 21.92 8.43 23.68
CA LEU A 127 21.65 7.23 22.85
C LEU A 127 22.24 7.33 21.44
N LEU A 128 22.70 8.52 21.03
CA LEU A 128 23.31 8.79 19.73
C LEU A 128 24.84 8.80 19.77
N HIS A 129 25.49 8.66 20.93
CA HIS A 129 26.95 8.75 21.05
C HIS A 129 27.71 7.65 20.29
N ASP A 130 27.07 6.52 20.01
CA ASP A 130 27.64 5.48 19.14
C ASP A 130 27.64 5.87 17.65
N ILE A 131 26.88 6.90 17.27
CA ILE A 131 26.84 7.49 15.92
C ILE A 131 27.62 8.82 15.86
N TYR A 132 27.44 9.67 16.89
CA TYR A 132 28.08 10.98 17.03
C TYR A 132 28.83 11.09 18.36
N PRO A 133 30.09 10.63 18.44
CA PRO A 133 30.86 10.62 19.68
C PRO A 133 31.11 11.99 20.31
N ASN A 134 31.08 13.05 19.51
CA ASN A 134 31.36 14.42 19.92
C ASN A 134 30.08 15.26 20.11
N LEU A 135 28.89 14.65 20.14
CA LEU A 135 27.63 15.37 20.28
C LEU A 135 27.55 16.03 21.67
N GLU A 136 27.26 17.33 21.71
CA GLU A 136 27.12 18.12 22.94
C GLU A 136 25.72 18.72 23.05
N ASP A 137 25.19 18.80 24.27
CA ASP A 137 23.87 19.38 24.50
C ASP A 137 23.93 20.89 24.76
N ASN A 138 23.09 21.66 24.07
CA ASN A 138 22.84 23.06 24.44
C ASN A 138 21.88 23.15 25.63
N LEU A 139 22.38 22.83 26.84
CA LEU A 139 21.60 22.73 28.08
C LEU A 139 20.62 23.91 28.31
N PRO A 140 20.97 25.20 28.10
CA PRO A 140 20.02 26.30 28.26
C PRO A 140 18.78 26.23 27.38
N LEU A 141 18.87 25.58 26.22
CA LEU A 141 17.76 25.42 25.29
C LEU A 141 17.01 24.11 25.55
N VAL A 142 17.72 22.99 25.60
CA VAL A 142 17.09 21.66 25.70
C VAL A 142 16.48 21.36 27.06
N SER A 143 16.93 22.04 28.12
CA SER A 143 16.31 21.91 29.46
C SER A 143 14.91 22.51 29.53
N LYS A 144 14.50 23.32 28.53
CA LYS A 144 13.13 23.84 28.43
C LYS A 144 12.12 22.79 27.95
N ASN A 145 12.59 21.66 27.42
CA ASN A 145 11.75 20.55 27.00
C ASN A 145 11.29 19.76 28.23
N GLU A 146 10.10 20.07 28.75
CA GLU A 146 9.55 19.37 29.92
C GLU A 146 9.06 17.96 29.57
N PRO A 147 9.35 16.93 30.39
CA PRO A 147 8.80 15.59 30.19
C PRO A 147 7.28 15.52 30.41
N LEU A 148 6.65 14.52 29.81
CA LEU A 148 5.25 14.21 30.06
C LEU A 148 5.03 13.75 31.50
N LYS A 149 4.28 14.51 32.27
CA LYS A 149 3.88 14.12 33.64
C LYS A 149 2.93 12.93 33.70
N CYS A 150 2.36 12.48 32.59
CA CYS A 150 1.46 11.31 32.56
C CYS A 150 2.18 9.98 32.23
N ILE A 151 3.48 10.02 31.96
CA ILE A 151 4.32 8.83 31.74
C ILE A 151 5.52 8.95 32.68
N GLU A 152 5.86 7.86 33.38
CA GLU A 152 6.90 7.89 34.42
C GLU A 152 8.29 8.22 33.86
N LYS A 153 8.56 7.78 32.62
CA LYS A 153 9.84 7.96 31.94
C LYS A 153 9.62 8.79 30.68
N SER A 154 10.50 9.78 30.45
CA SER A 154 10.50 10.62 29.24
C SER A 154 10.77 9.81 27.96
N MET A 155 11.42 8.66 28.09
CA MET A 155 11.56 7.68 27.02
C MET A 155 11.29 6.27 27.51
N PHE A 156 10.77 5.42 26.62
CA PHE A 156 10.53 4.02 26.93
C PHE A 156 10.47 3.14 25.68
N PHE A 157 11.00 1.93 25.77
CA PHE A 157 10.87 0.88 24.75
C PHE A 157 9.84 -0.16 25.23
N TRP A 158 8.64 -0.08 24.68
CA TRP A 158 7.54 -1.00 24.96
C TRP A 158 7.71 -2.31 24.18
N CYS A 159 8.18 -3.34 24.88
CA CYS A 159 8.45 -4.65 24.32
C CYS A 159 7.16 -5.43 24.07
N HIS A 160 7.15 -6.22 22.99
CA HIS A 160 6.15 -7.26 22.77
C HIS A 160 6.72 -8.40 21.90
N ASP A 161 6.06 -9.56 21.97
CA ASP A 161 6.36 -10.71 21.11
C ASP A 161 5.27 -10.98 20.06
N ASP A 162 4.33 -10.05 19.88
CA ASP A 162 3.25 -10.21 18.91
C ASP A 162 3.76 -10.31 17.47
N PRO A 163 3.33 -11.31 16.68
CA PRO A 163 3.90 -11.61 15.37
C PRO A 163 3.53 -10.58 14.31
N GLU A 164 4.47 -10.33 13.39
CA GLU A 164 4.22 -9.51 12.20
C GLU A 164 3.31 -10.24 11.19
N LYS A 165 2.58 -9.46 10.38
CA LYS A 165 1.87 -9.94 9.20
C LYS A 165 2.50 -9.34 7.94
N LYS A 166 2.81 -10.21 6.97
CA LYS A 166 3.31 -9.83 5.65
C LYS A 166 2.24 -10.01 4.58
N ASP A 167 1.75 -8.90 4.04
CA ASP A 167 0.98 -8.86 2.79
C ASP A 167 1.90 -8.31 1.68
N ARG A 168 1.57 -7.15 1.08
CA ARG A 168 2.48 -6.41 0.18
C ARG A 168 3.62 -5.71 0.92
N THR A 169 3.40 -5.36 2.18
CA THR A 169 4.36 -4.78 3.12
C THR A 169 4.16 -5.43 4.49
N TYR A 170 5.04 -5.15 5.46
CA TYR A 170 4.88 -5.63 6.83
C TYR A 170 3.94 -4.73 7.65
N THR A 171 3.18 -5.36 8.55
CA THR A 171 2.27 -4.71 9.51
C THR A 171 2.28 -5.49 10.83
N ASN A 172 2.02 -4.82 11.94
CA ASN A 172 1.81 -5.44 13.23
C ASN A 172 0.59 -4.80 13.91
N VAL A 173 -0.51 -5.55 13.94
CA VAL A 173 -1.80 -5.03 14.42
C VAL A 173 -1.77 -4.78 15.93
N LYS A 174 -1.12 -5.65 16.70
CA LYS A 174 -1.04 -5.51 18.16
C LYS A 174 -0.14 -4.36 18.58
N GLU A 175 0.97 -4.16 17.86
CA GLU A 175 1.80 -2.97 18.00
C GLU A 175 1.02 -1.69 17.67
N ALA A 176 0.24 -1.69 16.58
CA ALA A 176 -0.62 -0.56 16.25
C ALA A 176 -1.71 -0.31 17.32
N GLU A 177 -2.31 -1.36 17.88
CA GLU A 177 -3.27 -1.25 18.98
C GLU A 177 -2.66 -0.58 20.23
N ARG A 178 -1.41 -0.92 20.58
CA ARG A 178 -0.65 -0.27 21.67
C ARG A 178 -0.44 1.21 21.42
N ILE A 179 0.08 1.54 20.23
CA ILE A 179 0.36 2.93 19.83
C ILE A 179 -0.89 3.78 19.86
N ILE A 180 -1.99 3.30 19.28
CA ILE A 180 -3.25 4.05 19.25
C ILE A 180 -3.81 4.26 20.65
N ALA A 181 -3.73 3.24 21.51
CA ALA A 181 -4.16 3.39 22.90
C ALA A 181 -3.31 4.43 23.65
N LEU A 182 -1.99 4.44 23.43
CA LEU A 182 -1.07 5.43 24.00
C LEU A 182 -1.36 6.84 23.48
N VAL A 183 -1.56 7.02 22.16
CA VAL A 183 -1.98 8.31 21.57
C VAL A 183 -3.26 8.81 22.24
N MET A 184 -4.28 7.96 22.36
CA MET A 184 -5.54 8.35 23.01
C MET A 184 -5.36 8.69 24.49
N PHE A 185 -4.47 7.99 25.20
CA PHE A 185 -4.12 8.31 26.57
C PHE A 185 -3.46 9.69 26.70
N LEU A 186 -2.52 10.03 25.81
CA LEU A 186 -1.88 11.36 25.76
C LEU A 186 -2.92 12.46 25.51
N LEU A 187 -3.79 12.28 24.53
CA LEU A 187 -4.86 13.23 24.23
C LEU A 187 -5.84 13.40 25.41
N CYS A 188 -6.16 12.30 26.11
CA CYS A 188 -6.98 12.32 27.34
C CYS A 188 -6.31 13.07 28.51
N ASN A 189 -4.99 13.20 28.49
CA ASN A 189 -4.22 14.03 29.42
C ASN A 189 -4.04 15.47 28.92
N GLY A 190 -4.64 15.84 27.78
CA GLY A 190 -4.59 17.19 27.23
C GLY A 190 -3.33 17.53 26.46
N VAL A 191 -2.59 16.52 25.99
CA VAL A 191 -1.56 16.74 24.97
C VAL A 191 -2.24 17.15 23.67
N ARG A 192 -1.72 18.18 22.99
CA ARG A 192 -2.27 18.62 21.71
C ARG A 192 -1.99 17.56 20.63
N PRO A 193 -2.97 17.22 19.78
CA PRO A 193 -2.74 16.33 18.65
C PRO A 193 -1.53 16.69 17.78
N SER A 194 -1.33 17.99 17.51
CA SER A 194 -0.19 18.54 16.75
C SER A 194 1.17 18.35 17.42
N ASP A 195 1.21 18.19 18.74
CA ASP A 195 2.45 17.90 19.49
C ASP A 195 2.85 16.40 19.43
N ILE A 196 2.05 15.54 18.75
CA ILE A 196 2.27 14.10 18.67
C ILE A 196 2.52 13.68 17.22
N THR A 197 3.64 12.98 17.00
CA THR A 197 3.94 12.28 15.74
C THR A 197 4.08 10.78 15.99
N VAL A 198 3.46 9.98 15.13
CA VAL A 198 3.66 8.52 15.09
C VAL A 198 4.50 8.15 13.86
N LEU A 199 5.68 7.62 14.10
CA LEU A 199 6.55 7.09 13.05
C LEU A 199 6.35 5.59 12.94
N ALA A 200 6.35 5.06 11.72
CA ALA A 200 6.42 3.63 11.51
C ALA A 200 7.45 3.26 10.45
N ALA A 201 8.17 2.17 10.68
CA ALA A 201 9.19 1.73 9.73
C ALA A 201 8.62 1.35 8.36
N TYR A 202 7.37 0.87 8.28
CA TYR A 202 6.78 0.33 7.07
C TYR A 202 5.51 1.10 6.63
N LEU A 203 5.37 1.31 5.32
CA LEU A 203 4.21 2.01 4.73
C LEU A 203 2.87 1.30 4.99
N GLY A 204 2.87 -0.03 5.15
CA GLY A 204 1.65 -0.75 5.55
C GLY A 204 1.20 -0.36 6.94
N GLN A 205 2.16 -0.22 7.86
CA GLN A 205 1.89 0.15 9.25
C GLN A 205 1.41 1.59 9.36
N THR A 206 1.99 2.54 8.61
CA THR A 206 1.48 3.92 8.58
C THR A 206 0.04 3.99 8.08
N LYS A 207 -0.30 3.23 7.03
CA LYS A 207 -1.70 3.14 6.54
C LYS A 207 -2.63 2.55 7.60
N LEU A 208 -2.20 1.51 8.31
CA LEU A 208 -2.97 0.91 9.40
C LEU A 208 -3.23 1.92 10.52
N LEU A 209 -2.17 2.57 11.01
CA LEU A 209 -2.22 3.57 12.07
C LEU A 209 -3.11 4.76 11.70
N ARG A 210 -2.94 5.35 10.50
CA ARG A 210 -3.81 6.44 10.01
C ARG A 210 -5.29 6.06 10.01
N ASN A 211 -5.61 4.85 9.56
CA ASN A 211 -6.99 4.35 9.57
C ASN A 211 -7.53 4.17 10.99
N MET A 212 -6.70 3.74 11.94
CA MET A 212 -7.10 3.60 13.34
C MET A 212 -7.28 4.95 14.03
N ILE A 213 -6.36 5.91 13.84
CA ILE A 213 -6.52 7.29 14.35
C ILE A 213 -7.79 7.93 13.82
N LYS A 214 -8.08 7.77 12.52
CA LYS A 214 -9.31 8.30 11.92
C LYS A 214 -10.56 7.74 12.62
N LYS A 215 -10.59 6.44 12.91
CA LYS A 215 -11.71 5.82 13.64
C LYS A 215 -11.84 6.38 15.06
N GLU A 216 -10.74 6.55 15.79
CA GLU A 216 -10.77 7.14 17.14
C GLU A 216 -11.26 8.59 17.11
N LYS A 217 -10.86 9.35 16.09
CA LYS A 217 -11.31 10.72 15.85
C LYS A 217 -12.81 10.80 15.56
N ASP A 218 -13.35 9.86 14.78
CA ASP A 218 -14.80 9.76 14.52
C ASP A 218 -15.58 9.44 15.81
N ILE A 219 -15.01 8.64 16.72
CA ILE A 219 -15.66 8.24 17.98
C ILE A 219 -15.54 9.33 19.06
N THR A 220 -14.39 10.00 19.14
CA THR A 220 -14.06 10.96 20.21
C THR A 220 -13.49 12.28 19.67
N PRO A 221 -14.24 13.01 18.82
CA PRO A 221 -13.71 14.19 18.12
C PRO A 221 -13.23 15.30 19.05
N LYS A 222 -13.79 15.39 20.27
CA LYS A 222 -13.41 16.39 21.29
C LYS A 222 -11.93 16.34 21.68
N PHE A 223 -11.28 15.18 21.61
CA PHE A 223 -9.86 15.01 21.98
C PHE A 223 -8.90 15.39 20.83
N PHE A 224 -9.44 15.59 19.63
CA PHE A 224 -8.69 16.03 18.45
C PHE A 224 -8.90 17.51 18.14
N LYS A 225 -9.47 18.27 19.09
CA LYS A 225 -9.66 19.72 18.99
C LYS A 225 -8.52 20.45 19.66
N GLU A 226 -8.07 21.53 19.04
CA GLU A 226 -7.02 22.40 19.53
C GLU A 226 -7.53 23.83 19.62
N TYR A 227 -7.09 24.54 20.66
CA TYR A 227 -7.39 25.96 20.85
C TYR A 227 -6.12 26.74 20.52
N ASP A 228 -6.26 27.78 19.69
CA ASP A 228 -5.16 28.71 19.46
C ASP A 228 -5.01 29.76 20.55
N GLU A 229 -3.95 30.58 20.44
CA GLU A 229 -3.68 31.68 21.37
C GLU A 229 -4.80 32.72 21.38
N SER A 230 -5.60 32.80 20.30
CA SER A 230 -6.80 33.63 20.17
C SER A 230 -8.08 32.99 20.71
N GLY A 231 -8.04 31.73 21.16
CA GLY A 231 -9.18 30.98 21.68
C GLY A 231 -10.05 30.31 20.60
N ASP A 232 -9.69 30.41 19.33
CA ASP A 232 -10.38 29.78 18.22
C ASP A 232 -10.12 28.28 18.17
N ASN A 233 -11.20 27.52 17.98
CA ASN A 233 -11.19 26.07 18.00
C ASN A 233 -10.88 25.52 16.60
N ARG A 234 -9.69 24.97 16.42
CA ARG A 234 -9.22 24.35 15.18
C ARG A 234 -9.12 22.83 15.29
N GLU A 235 -9.21 22.17 14.15
CA GLU A 235 -9.15 20.72 14.07
C GLU A 235 -7.70 20.26 14.09
N GLY A 236 -7.28 19.67 15.21
CA GLY A 236 -5.96 19.08 15.37
C GLY A 236 -5.84 17.74 14.64
N SER A 237 -4.59 17.34 14.39
CA SER A 237 -4.26 16.06 13.77
C SER A 237 -2.98 15.48 14.33
N VAL A 238 -3.00 14.20 14.67
CA VAL A 238 -1.80 13.43 14.97
C VAL A 238 -1.16 13.02 13.66
N GLU A 239 0.08 13.43 13.46
CA GLU A 239 0.83 13.09 12.26
C GLU A 239 1.25 11.62 12.27
N VAL A 240 1.13 10.94 11.13
CA VAL A 240 1.60 9.55 10.98
C VAL A 240 2.42 9.47 9.71
N GLN A 241 3.70 9.16 9.82
CA GLN A 241 4.65 9.15 8.70
C GLN A 241 5.58 7.93 8.79
N THR A 242 6.28 7.62 7.69
CA THR A 242 7.39 6.66 7.77
C THR A 242 8.62 7.34 8.33
N ILE A 243 9.50 6.59 9.00
CA ILE A 243 10.79 7.11 9.49
C ILE A 243 11.53 7.84 8.35
N ASP A 244 11.57 7.22 7.16
CA ASP A 244 12.24 7.77 5.99
C ASP A 244 11.67 9.10 5.48
N MET A 245 10.39 9.39 5.71
CA MET A 245 9.74 10.62 5.21
C MET A 245 9.75 11.75 6.25
N TYR A 246 10.23 11.48 7.46
CA TYR A 246 10.23 12.42 8.59
C TYR A 246 11.65 12.95 8.88
N GLN A 247 12.55 12.85 7.90
CA GLN A 247 13.86 13.49 7.96
C GLN A 247 13.67 15.01 7.90
N GLY A 248 14.57 15.77 8.53
CA GLY A 248 14.41 17.22 8.74
C GLY A 248 13.39 17.59 9.83
N ASP A 249 12.30 16.84 9.98
CA ASP A 249 11.22 17.16 10.91
C ASP A 249 11.50 16.76 12.37
N GLU A 250 10.76 17.40 13.29
CA GLU A 250 10.80 17.18 14.73
C GLU A 250 9.43 17.41 15.38
N ASN A 251 9.19 16.78 16.54
CA ASN A 251 8.00 17.05 17.35
C ASN A 251 8.26 16.82 18.85
N LYS A 252 7.39 17.33 19.72
CA LYS A 252 7.51 17.16 21.18
C LYS A 252 7.46 15.69 21.58
N TYR A 253 6.47 14.95 21.07
CA TYR A 253 6.25 13.55 21.43
C TYR A 253 6.25 12.67 20.19
N VAL A 254 7.22 11.77 20.11
CA VAL A 254 7.37 10.85 18.97
C VAL A 254 7.19 9.41 19.46
N ILE A 255 6.25 8.70 18.84
CA ILE A 255 5.98 7.29 19.09
C ILE A 255 6.39 6.49 17.86
N ILE A 256 7.29 5.51 18.02
CA ILE A 256 7.94 4.80 16.91
C ILE A 256 7.51 3.32 16.90
N SER A 257 6.92 2.90 15.77
CA SER A 257 6.55 1.52 15.46
C SER A 257 7.63 0.84 14.62
N LEU A 258 8.28 -0.19 15.16
CA LEU A 258 9.33 -0.96 14.45
C LEU A 258 8.78 -2.16 13.67
N VAL A 259 7.57 -2.65 13.97
CA VAL A 259 6.80 -3.66 13.23
C VAL A 259 7.36 -5.08 13.28
N ARG A 260 8.68 -5.25 13.13
CA ARG A 260 9.29 -6.56 12.90
C ARG A 260 9.31 -7.40 14.17
N SER A 261 8.76 -8.60 14.05
CA SER A 261 8.59 -9.58 15.11
C SER A 261 8.40 -10.96 14.47
N ASN A 262 9.48 -11.74 14.41
CA ASN A 262 9.51 -13.05 13.75
C ASN A 262 10.57 -13.96 14.36
N LYS A 263 10.37 -15.28 14.27
CA LYS A 263 11.24 -16.29 14.88
C LYS A 263 12.61 -16.39 14.22
N GLU A 264 12.75 -15.93 12.98
CA GLU A 264 14.02 -15.96 12.25
C GLU A 264 14.92 -14.76 12.56
N ASN A 265 14.52 -13.86 13.46
CA ASN A 265 15.24 -12.63 13.80
C ASN A 265 15.61 -11.77 12.57
N ARG A 266 14.74 -11.74 11.56
CA ARG A 266 14.96 -10.97 10.33
C ARG A 266 14.29 -9.62 10.41
N ILE A 267 15.08 -8.55 10.47
CA ILE A 267 14.57 -7.17 10.58
C ILE A 267 14.58 -6.40 9.25
N GLY A 268 15.20 -6.95 8.20
CA GLY A 268 15.21 -6.37 6.86
C GLY A 268 15.95 -5.02 6.82
N PHE A 269 15.38 -4.01 6.16
CA PHE A 269 16.01 -2.69 6.02
C PHE A 269 16.18 -1.94 7.35
N LEU A 270 15.52 -2.39 8.43
CA LEU A 270 15.74 -1.80 9.75
C LEU A 270 17.18 -1.96 10.23
N ASN A 271 17.93 -2.91 9.66
CA ASN A 271 19.34 -3.09 9.98
C ASN A 271 20.27 -2.03 9.31
N LYS A 272 19.78 -0.82 9.08
CA LYS A 272 20.56 0.32 8.60
C LYS A 272 20.71 1.32 9.75
N ILE A 273 21.93 1.59 10.16
CA ILE A 273 22.23 2.52 11.27
C ILE A 273 21.66 3.92 11.03
N ASN A 274 21.65 4.37 9.78
CA ASN A 274 21.08 5.65 9.34
C ASN A 274 19.58 5.78 9.71
N ARG A 275 18.80 4.70 9.56
CA ARG A 275 17.36 4.71 9.91
C ARG A 275 17.15 4.71 11.42
N ARG A 276 18.00 4.00 12.16
CA ARG A 276 17.99 4.03 13.63
C ARG A 276 18.30 5.45 14.13
N CYS A 277 19.32 6.10 13.55
CA CYS A 277 19.66 7.49 13.82
C CYS A 277 18.44 8.40 13.65
N VAL A 278 17.78 8.34 12.50
CA VAL A 278 16.58 9.15 12.25
C VAL A 278 15.47 8.81 13.24
N ALA A 279 15.21 7.54 13.54
CA ALA A 279 14.12 7.16 14.45
C ALA A 279 14.29 7.71 15.88
N GLN A 280 15.52 7.79 16.38
CA GLN A 280 15.80 8.21 17.76
C GLN A 280 16.11 9.71 17.92
N SER A 281 16.16 10.49 16.82
CA SER A 281 16.59 11.90 16.84
C SER A 281 15.48 12.93 16.59
N ARG A 282 14.20 12.54 16.62
CA ARG A 282 13.05 13.39 16.25
C ARG A 282 12.27 13.96 17.43
N ALA A 283 12.42 13.36 18.60
CA ALA A 283 11.68 13.74 19.80
C ALA A 283 12.38 14.88 20.55
N MET A 284 11.62 15.91 20.93
CA MET A 284 12.13 16.97 21.80
C MET A 284 11.92 16.62 23.28
N SER A 285 10.75 16.10 23.65
CA SER A 285 10.31 15.98 25.06
C SER A 285 9.95 14.55 25.49
N GLY A 286 9.44 13.72 24.57
CA GLY A 286 9.12 12.32 24.86
C GLY A 286 9.31 11.39 23.67
N MET A 287 9.99 10.26 23.90
CA MET A 287 10.37 9.30 22.86
C MET A 287 9.98 7.87 23.22
N TYR A 288 9.03 7.29 22.49
CA TYR A 288 8.46 5.99 22.86
C TYR A 288 8.56 5.00 21.71
N PHE A 289 9.38 3.96 21.86
CA PHE A 289 9.48 2.86 20.90
C PHE A 289 8.51 1.75 21.25
N VAL A 290 7.94 1.09 20.24
CA VAL A 290 7.15 -0.13 20.38
C VAL A 290 7.69 -1.16 19.39
N GLY A 291 8.08 -2.34 19.89
CA GLY A 291 8.69 -3.36 19.03
C GLY A 291 9.08 -4.64 19.77
N ASN A 292 9.61 -5.60 19.00
CA ASN A 292 10.14 -6.86 19.54
C ASN A 292 11.66 -6.78 19.74
N VAL A 293 12.09 -6.61 20.99
CA VAL A 293 13.51 -6.55 21.37
C VAL A 293 14.27 -7.83 21.01
N ASN A 294 13.66 -9.00 21.21
CA ASN A 294 14.29 -10.28 20.89
C ASN A 294 14.60 -10.40 19.39
N THR A 295 13.65 -10.00 18.53
CA THR A 295 13.84 -10.00 17.07
C THR A 295 14.90 -8.97 16.65
N LEU A 296 14.94 -7.80 17.30
CA LEU A 296 15.88 -6.72 16.97
C LEU A 296 17.30 -7.06 17.41
N CYS A 297 17.52 -7.47 18.66
CA CYS A 297 18.84 -7.82 19.17
C CYS A 297 19.35 -9.15 18.59
N GLY A 298 18.45 -10.10 18.31
CA GLY A 298 18.79 -11.40 17.74
C GLY A 298 19.13 -11.37 16.24
N ALA A 299 18.94 -10.24 15.57
CA ALA A 299 19.29 -10.08 14.17
C ALA A 299 20.81 -10.04 13.99
N ARG A 300 21.30 -10.67 12.92
CA ARG A 300 22.72 -10.66 12.58
C ARG A 300 23.19 -9.23 12.30
N ASP A 301 24.32 -8.85 12.92
CA ASP A 301 24.94 -7.52 12.79
C ASP A 301 23.94 -6.39 13.09
N SER A 302 23.10 -6.58 14.11
CA SER A 302 22.01 -5.64 14.42
C SER A 302 22.53 -4.29 14.89
N CYS A 303 22.17 -3.23 14.17
CA CYS A 303 22.42 -1.88 14.64
C CYS A 303 21.58 -1.50 15.87
N TRP A 304 20.57 -2.27 16.28
CA TRP A 304 19.69 -1.91 17.40
C TRP A 304 20.22 -2.33 18.78
N SER A 305 21.19 -3.25 18.83
CA SER A 305 21.67 -3.83 20.09
C SER A 305 22.28 -2.79 21.04
N GLU A 306 23.12 -1.89 20.54
CA GLU A 306 23.76 -0.84 21.36
C GLU A 306 22.71 0.15 21.90
N PHE A 307 21.80 0.58 21.03
CA PHE A 307 20.68 1.46 21.40
C PHE A 307 19.80 0.85 22.49
N ILE A 308 19.38 -0.41 22.33
CA ILE A 308 18.54 -1.10 23.32
C ILE A 308 19.32 -1.30 24.63
N THR A 309 20.60 -1.63 24.57
CA THR A 309 21.46 -1.78 25.75
C THR A 309 21.59 -0.45 26.51
N SER A 310 21.73 0.67 25.80
CA SER A 310 21.77 2.01 26.40
C SER A 310 20.44 2.37 27.06
N MET A 311 19.30 2.06 26.42
CA MET A 311 17.98 2.23 27.05
C MET A 311 17.79 1.31 28.28
N MET A 312 18.31 0.08 28.26
CA MET A 312 18.25 -0.85 29.40
C MET A 312 19.04 -0.31 30.59
N LYS A 313 20.24 0.26 30.37
CA LYS A 313 21.04 0.92 31.42
C LYS A 313 20.30 2.07 32.10
N GLN A 314 19.34 2.69 31.41
CA GLN A 314 18.49 3.77 31.93
C GLN A 314 17.14 3.29 32.48
N ASP A 315 16.91 1.97 32.59
CA ASP A 315 15.65 1.38 33.06
C ASP A 315 14.44 1.85 32.22
N CYS A 316 14.64 1.90 30.90
CA CYS A 316 13.68 2.38 29.91
C CYS A 316 13.25 1.30 28.92
N VAL A 317 13.40 0.01 29.25
CA VAL A 317 12.98 -1.12 28.39
C VAL A 317 12.13 -2.09 29.20
N GLY A 318 10.93 -2.43 28.71
CA GLY A 318 10.08 -3.41 29.40
C GLY A 318 8.82 -3.78 28.63
N TYR A 319 8.17 -4.87 29.07
CA TYR A 319 6.90 -5.34 28.51
C TYR A 319 5.68 -4.57 29.05
N GLU A 320 5.84 -3.89 30.19
CA GLU A 320 4.79 -3.09 30.81
C GLU A 320 5.11 -1.60 30.68
N PHE A 321 4.22 -0.85 30.04
CA PHE A 321 4.40 0.58 29.82
C PHE A 321 4.03 1.39 31.08
N PRO A 322 4.91 2.28 31.59
CA PRO A 322 4.73 2.91 32.89
C PRO A 322 3.91 4.21 32.82
N LEU A 323 2.59 4.08 32.93
CA LEU A 323 1.66 5.22 33.02
C LEU A 323 1.65 5.80 34.44
N GLN A 324 1.43 7.10 34.54
CA GLN A 324 1.23 7.77 35.83
C GLN A 324 0.19 8.89 35.75
N CYS A 325 -0.38 9.26 36.90
CA CYS A 325 -1.30 10.39 36.99
C CYS A 325 -0.53 11.72 36.95
N MET A 326 -0.94 12.65 36.09
CA MET A 326 -0.27 13.96 35.97
C MET A 326 -0.23 14.80 37.25
N LYS A 327 -1.18 14.57 38.17
CA LYS A 327 -1.29 15.35 39.41
C LYS A 327 -0.76 14.59 40.63
N HIS A 328 -0.93 13.27 40.65
CA HIS A 328 -0.61 12.43 41.81
C HIS A 328 0.46 11.43 41.41
N GLU A 329 1.73 11.81 41.53
CA GLU A 329 2.89 11.00 41.10
C GLU A 329 2.95 9.61 41.76
N SER A 330 2.34 9.46 42.94
CA SER A 330 2.21 8.16 43.63
C SER A 330 1.23 7.19 42.94
N SER A 331 0.39 7.67 42.02
CA SER A 331 -0.60 6.89 41.29
C SER A 331 -0.05 6.43 39.93
N LYS A 332 0.48 5.20 39.91
CA LYS A 332 1.13 4.58 38.74
C LYS A 332 0.34 3.37 38.25
N TYR A 333 0.43 3.08 36.96
CA TYR A 333 -0.18 1.91 36.33
C TYR A 333 0.74 1.33 35.26
N LYS A 334 1.07 0.04 35.41
CA LYS A 334 1.89 -0.69 34.45
C LYS A 334 0.99 -1.36 33.40
N ALA A 335 0.97 -0.83 32.19
CA ALA A 335 0.10 -1.30 31.12
C ALA A 335 0.80 -2.36 30.25
N MET A 336 0.29 -3.60 30.24
CA MET A 336 0.88 -4.68 29.45
C MET A 336 0.63 -4.53 27.93
N ASP A 337 -0.54 -4.05 27.55
CA ASP A 337 -0.96 -3.94 26.16
C ASP A 337 -1.88 -2.73 25.91
N GLY A 338 -2.31 -2.56 24.65
CA GLY A 338 -3.23 -1.49 24.28
C GLY A 338 -4.61 -1.61 24.96
N ASN A 339 -5.06 -2.82 25.31
CA ASN A 339 -6.33 -3.01 26.03
C ASN A 339 -6.25 -2.51 27.47
N SER A 340 -5.11 -2.70 28.12
CA SER A 340 -4.83 -2.21 29.47
C SER A 340 -4.94 -0.69 29.54
N ILE A 341 -4.35 0.02 28.57
CA ILE A 341 -4.49 1.48 28.45
C ILE A 341 -5.94 1.89 28.15
N ARG A 342 -6.63 1.19 27.24
CA ARG A 342 -8.06 1.45 26.97
C ARG A 342 -8.94 1.24 28.19
N ALA A 343 -8.62 0.25 29.03
CA ALA A 343 -9.33 0.00 30.28
C ALA A 343 -9.13 1.17 31.26
N VAL A 344 -7.92 1.72 31.36
CA VAL A 344 -7.64 2.95 32.13
C VAL A 344 -8.46 4.14 31.60
N ASN A 345 -8.51 4.34 30.28
CA ASN A 345 -9.33 5.39 29.67
C ASN A 345 -10.82 5.24 29.96
N ALA A 346 -11.33 4.00 29.97
CA ALA A 346 -12.73 3.71 30.29
C ALA A 346 -13.04 3.78 31.80
N LYS A 347 -12.07 3.42 32.65
CA LYS A 347 -12.19 3.36 34.11
C LYS A 347 -11.01 4.09 34.75
N PRO A 348 -11.05 5.42 34.88
CA PRO A 348 -9.95 6.21 35.42
C PRO A 348 -9.44 5.82 36.80
N ILE A 349 -10.30 5.20 37.60
CA ILE A 349 -9.97 4.65 38.93
C ILE A 349 -8.83 3.62 38.89
N LEU A 350 -8.61 2.98 37.73
CA LEU A 350 -7.52 2.02 37.53
C LEU A 350 -6.15 2.72 37.56
N LEU A 351 -6.06 3.97 37.11
CA LEU A 351 -4.84 4.77 37.17
C LEU A 351 -4.76 5.54 38.48
N CYS A 352 -5.82 6.25 38.85
CA CYS A 352 -5.81 7.14 40.00
C CYS A 352 -7.12 7.06 40.77
N LYS A 353 -7.02 6.66 42.05
CA LYS A 353 -8.16 6.60 42.97
C LYS A 353 -8.52 7.95 43.58
N GLN A 354 -7.66 8.95 43.43
CA GLN A 354 -7.83 10.26 44.02
C GLN A 354 -8.75 11.14 43.16
N LEU A 355 -9.48 12.03 43.83
CA LEU A 355 -10.32 13.04 43.17
C LEU A 355 -9.46 14.16 42.60
N CYS A 356 -10.00 14.91 41.65
CA CYS A 356 -9.31 16.03 41.03
C CYS A 356 -8.91 17.10 42.05
N GLY A 357 -9.85 17.58 42.87
CA GLY A 357 -9.59 18.52 43.95
C GLY A 357 -9.24 19.96 43.52
N ASP A 358 -9.12 20.26 42.22
CA ASP A 358 -8.91 21.64 41.73
C ASP A 358 -10.14 22.51 42.01
N SER A 359 -9.92 23.79 42.30
CA SER A 359 -10.98 24.77 42.49
C SER A 359 -11.65 25.17 41.15
N TYR A 360 -12.95 25.43 41.18
CA TYR A 360 -13.66 26.01 40.04
C TYR A 360 -13.39 27.51 39.91
N LEU A 361 -12.99 27.94 38.71
CA LEU A 361 -12.51 29.30 38.42
C LEU A 361 -13.48 30.40 38.85
N HIS A 362 -14.79 30.17 38.75
CA HIS A 362 -15.78 31.21 39.08
C HIS A 362 -16.01 31.45 40.57
N CYS A 363 -15.68 30.49 41.45
CA CYS A 363 -15.98 30.61 42.89
C CYS A 363 -14.76 30.46 43.77
N ASP A 364 -13.72 29.77 43.29
CA ASP A 364 -12.46 29.45 43.97
C ASP A 364 -12.57 28.76 45.35
N LYS A 365 -13.80 28.41 45.77
CA LYS A 365 -14.11 27.84 47.10
C LYS A 365 -14.46 26.36 47.06
N HIS A 366 -15.00 25.89 45.94
CA HIS A 366 -15.49 24.52 45.82
C HIS A 366 -14.48 23.63 45.08
N PRO A 367 -13.99 22.54 45.70
CA PRO A 367 -13.08 21.62 45.04
C PRO A 367 -13.82 20.66 44.11
N CYS A 368 -13.19 20.31 42.99
CA CYS A 368 -13.71 19.35 42.02
C CYS A 368 -13.76 17.93 42.60
N LYS A 369 -14.95 17.33 42.58
CA LYS A 369 -15.19 15.95 43.05
C LYS A 369 -15.16 14.90 41.92
N LYS A 370 -14.78 15.30 40.69
CA LYS A 370 -14.60 14.34 39.60
C LYS A 370 -13.30 13.55 39.79
N SER A 371 -13.19 12.40 39.14
CA SER A 371 -11.95 11.64 39.06
C SER A 371 -10.83 12.53 38.49
N CYS A 372 -9.60 12.36 38.99
CA CYS A 372 -8.45 13.14 38.53
C CYS A 372 -8.13 12.94 37.03
N PHE A 373 -8.50 11.79 36.45
CA PHE A 373 -8.34 11.45 35.05
C PHE A 373 -9.71 11.07 34.44
N PRO A 374 -9.99 11.29 33.14
CA PRO A 374 -9.22 12.10 32.18
C PRO A 374 -9.19 13.59 32.55
N ARG A 375 -8.31 14.36 31.91
CA ARG A 375 -8.24 15.81 32.10
C ARG A 375 -9.59 16.45 31.77
N HIS A 376 -9.99 17.42 32.57
CA HIS A 376 -11.23 18.16 32.41
C HIS A 376 -11.07 19.62 32.85
N TRP A 377 -12.02 20.47 32.47
CA TRP A 377 -12.00 21.89 32.78
C TRP A 377 -12.88 22.22 33.99
N HIS A 378 -12.51 23.31 34.68
CA HIS A 378 -13.13 23.79 35.92
C HIS A 378 -13.79 25.16 35.74
N THR A 379 -14.51 25.38 34.65
CA THR A 379 -15.21 26.64 34.36
C THR A 379 -16.46 26.81 35.23
N ASP A 380 -17.33 25.80 35.26
CA ASP A 380 -18.63 25.85 35.93
C ASP A 380 -18.70 24.90 37.13
N CYS A 381 -18.76 25.45 38.35
CA CYS A 381 -18.99 24.68 39.57
C CYS A 381 -20.40 24.06 39.57
N PRO A 382 -20.52 22.73 39.72
CA PRO A 382 -21.81 22.04 39.78
C PRO A 382 -22.44 22.10 41.19
N VAL A 383 -21.75 22.65 42.19
CA VAL A 383 -22.23 22.69 43.57
C VAL A 383 -23.46 23.60 43.65
N ARG A 384 -24.48 23.12 44.37
CA ARG A 384 -25.64 23.93 44.74
C ARG A 384 -25.40 24.57 46.11
N VAL A 385 -25.61 25.87 46.19
CA VAL A 385 -25.47 26.66 47.42
C VAL A 385 -26.85 27.04 47.94
N TYR A 386 -26.95 27.19 49.27
CA TYR A 386 -28.12 27.75 49.93
C TYR A 386 -27.94 29.27 50.05
N ASP A 387 -28.96 30.02 49.69
CA ASP A 387 -29.00 31.47 49.70
C ASP A 387 -30.42 31.93 50.11
N GLN A 388 -30.60 33.22 50.36
CA GLN A 388 -31.92 33.79 50.67
C GLN A 388 -32.27 34.90 49.68
N PHE A 389 -33.54 34.95 49.25
CA PHE A 389 -34.01 36.04 48.41
C PHE A 389 -34.01 37.36 49.20
N PRO A 390 -33.31 38.42 48.74
CA PRO A 390 -33.20 39.67 49.49
C PRO A 390 -34.56 40.33 49.81
N ASP A 391 -35.52 40.25 48.89
CA ASP A 391 -36.81 40.94 49.01
C ASP A 391 -37.81 40.24 49.94
N CYS A 392 -37.70 38.92 50.13
CA CYS A 392 -38.71 38.14 50.86
C CYS A 392 -38.14 37.19 51.92
N GLY A 393 -36.82 37.05 52.04
CA GLY A 393 -36.14 36.22 53.05
C GLY A 393 -36.30 34.70 52.87
N HIS A 394 -37.03 34.25 51.84
CA HIS A 394 -37.23 32.83 51.57
C HIS A 394 -35.94 32.14 51.11
N ASP A 395 -35.71 30.92 51.60
CA ASP A 395 -34.55 30.11 51.26
C ASP A 395 -34.62 29.62 49.81
N VAL A 396 -33.47 29.60 49.13
CA VAL A 396 -33.35 29.06 47.77
C VAL A 396 -32.09 28.24 47.61
N LYS A 397 -32.23 27.11 46.90
CA LYS A 397 -31.12 26.25 46.52
C LYS A 397 -30.77 26.46 45.06
N ARG A 398 -29.80 27.34 44.80
CA ARG A 398 -29.34 27.70 43.44
C ARG A 398 -28.00 27.04 43.07
N ARG A 399 -27.64 27.06 41.80
CA ARG A 399 -26.26 26.67 41.39
C ARG A 399 -25.28 27.78 41.80
N CYS A 400 -24.08 27.40 42.24
CA CYS A 400 -23.05 28.34 42.67
C CYS A 400 -22.78 29.51 41.67
N PRO A 401 -22.68 29.29 40.34
CA PRO A 401 -22.41 30.38 39.39
C PRO A 401 -23.63 31.26 39.06
N GLU A 402 -24.85 30.85 39.43
CA GLU A 402 -26.10 31.56 39.12
C GLU A 402 -26.34 32.66 40.14
N LYS A 403 -26.47 33.92 39.71
CA LYS A 403 -26.68 35.04 40.65
C LYS A 403 -28.10 35.00 41.21
N ILE A 404 -28.24 35.32 42.50
CA ILE A 404 -29.56 35.37 43.16
C ILE A 404 -30.51 36.39 42.51
N SER A 405 -29.97 37.47 41.92
CA SER A 405 -30.70 38.50 41.16
C SER A 405 -31.51 37.95 39.97
N ASP A 406 -31.07 36.83 39.41
CA ASP A 406 -31.62 36.28 38.17
C ASP A 406 -32.76 35.30 38.45
N LEU A 407 -33.02 34.98 39.72
CA LEU A 407 -34.04 34.04 40.16
C LEU A 407 -35.29 34.77 40.68
N ARG A 408 -36.41 34.02 40.78
CA ARG A 408 -37.68 34.50 41.36
C ARG A 408 -38.13 33.50 42.42
N CYS A 409 -38.65 34.02 43.54
CA CYS A 409 -39.09 33.20 44.66
C CYS A 409 -40.40 32.47 44.35
N GLU A 410 -40.36 31.14 44.27
CA GLU A 410 -41.53 30.29 43.99
C GLU A 410 -42.33 29.87 45.23
N ASP A 411 -41.90 30.26 46.44
CA ASP A 411 -42.57 29.84 47.68
C ASP A 411 -44.03 30.28 47.72
N MET A 412 -44.86 29.43 48.30
CA MET A 412 -46.30 29.63 48.33
C MET A 412 -46.71 30.51 49.51
N ALA A 413 -47.21 31.71 49.22
CA ALA A 413 -47.84 32.58 50.20
C ALA A 413 -49.37 32.39 50.19
N ILE A 414 -49.98 32.36 51.37
CA ILE A 414 -51.45 32.34 51.50
C ILE A 414 -51.96 33.77 51.31
N VAL A 415 -52.92 33.94 50.40
CA VAL A 415 -53.58 35.22 50.11
C VAL A 415 -55.09 35.06 50.15
N ASN A 416 -55.81 36.13 50.48
CA ASN A 416 -57.26 36.17 50.41
C ASN A 416 -57.68 36.63 49.00
N LEU A 417 -58.50 35.82 48.31
CA LEU A 417 -59.05 36.18 47.00
C LEU A 417 -60.29 37.07 47.15
N PRO A 418 -60.66 37.85 46.12
CA PRO A 418 -61.85 38.71 46.13
C PRO A 418 -63.17 37.98 46.43
N CYS A 419 -63.27 36.67 46.17
CA CYS A 419 -64.43 35.85 46.52
C CYS A 419 -64.50 35.43 48.00
N GLY A 420 -63.65 36.00 48.87
CA GLY A 420 -63.61 35.75 50.32
C GLY A 420 -62.86 34.47 50.72
N HIS A 421 -62.34 33.70 49.76
CA HIS A 421 -61.67 32.43 50.01
C HIS A 421 -60.14 32.60 50.06
N GLN A 422 -59.49 31.88 50.97
CA GLN A 422 -58.03 31.75 50.98
C GLN A 422 -57.55 30.90 49.81
N ASN A 423 -56.50 31.35 49.14
CA ASN A 423 -55.81 30.58 48.12
C ASN A 423 -54.29 30.76 48.24
N ARG A 424 -53.52 29.88 47.62
CA ARG A 424 -52.06 29.94 47.61
C ARG A 424 -51.60 30.56 46.30
N LYS A 425 -50.70 31.54 46.37
CA LYS A 425 -50.00 32.08 45.20
C LYS A 425 -48.50 31.88 45.38
N LYS A 426 -47.75 31.77 44.27
CA LYS A 426 -46.28 31.88 44.36
C LYS A 426 -45.92 33.30 44.78
N CYS A 427 -44.83 33.48 45.54
CA CYS A 427 -44.41 34.77 46.08
C CYS A 427 -44.30 35.85 44.98
N PHE A 428 -43.74 35.49 43.82
CA PHE A 428 -43.61 36.38 42.65
C PHE A 428 -44.91 36.62 41.84
N GLN A 429 -45.97 35.81 42.06
CA GLN A 429 -47.19 35.85 41.25
C GLN A 429 -48.12 37.00 41.67
N ASN A 430 -48.78 37.68 40.72
CA ASN A 430 -49.78 38.69 41.01
C ASN A 430 -51.10 38.07 41.50
N ILE A 431 -51.80 38.76 42.42
CA ILE A 431 -53.06 38.26 43.02
C ILE A 431 -54.19 38.13 41.98
N SER A 432 -54.16 38.94 40.91
CA SER A 432 -55.15 38.94 39.83
C SER A 432 -55.24 37.62 39.06
N ASP A 433 -54.20 36.79 39.11
CA ASP A 433 -54.06 35.62 38.24
C ASP A 433 -54.49 34.30 38.91
N VAL A 434 -55.08 34.38 40.11
CA VAL A 434 -55.38 33.21 40.97
C VAL A 434 -56.88 32.89 40.96
N ILE A 435 -57.26 31.73 40.40
CA ILE A 435 -58.66 31.27 40.25
C ILE A 435 -59.10 30.41 41.45
N CYS A 436 -60.28 30.67 42.02
CA CYS A 436 -60.85 29.88 43.12
C CYS A 436 -61.51 28.57 42.66
N ARG A 437 -61.03 27.43 43.15
CA ARG A 437 -61.55 26.08 42.84
C ARG A 437 -62.24 25.39 44.00
N ILE A 438 -62.49 26.10 45.12
CA ILE A 438 -63.11 25.52 46.30
C ILE A 438 -64.48 24.93 45.92
N PRO A 439 -64.73 23.64 46.23
CA PRO A 439 -65.97 22.97 45.86
C PRO A 439 -67.15 23.57 46.63
N VAL A 440 -68.21 23.92 45.91
CA VAL A 440 -69.50 24.34 46.46
C VAL A 440 -70.56 23.32 46.06
N THR A 441 -71.38 22.89 47.03
CA THR A 441 -72.46 21.92 46.80
C THR A 441 -73.68 22.61 46.21
N VAL A 442 -74.22 22.04 45.13
CA VAL A 442 -75.41 22.53 44.43
C VAL A 442 -76.30 21.35 44.03
N THR A 443 -77.62 21.56 43.92
CA THR A 443 -78.59 20.47 43.68
C THR A 443 -79.07 20.46 42.24
N PHE A 444 -79.14 19.29 41.59
CA PHE A 444 -79.72 19.15 40.26
C PHE A 444 -81.24 19.33 40.30
N PRO A 445 -81.83 20.25 39.51
CA PRO A 445 -83.25 20.58 39.61
C PRO A 445 -84.23 19.44 39.29
N GLN A 446 -83.84 18.46 38.46
CA GLN A 446 -84.78 17.46 37.92
C GLN A 446 -84.86 16.14 38.68
N CYS A 447 -83.76 15.70 39.30
CA CYS A 447 -83.70 14.40 40.00
C CYS A 447 -83.43 14.53 41.50
N GLY A 448 -83.29 15.75 42.02
CA GLY A 448 -83.06 16.02 43.46
C GLY A 448 -81.69 15.63 44.00
N HIS A 449 -80.82 15.02 43.18
CA HIS A 449 -79.47 14.63 43.59
C HIS A 449 -78.53 15.84 43.73
N LYS A 450 -77.71 15.85 44.78
CA LYS A 450 -76.71 16.89 45.05
C LYS A 450 -75.41 16.58 44.31
N THR A 451 -74.76 17.60 43.77
CA THR A 451 -73.42 17.49 43.19
C THR A 451 -72.50 18.59 43.72
N SER A 452 -71.20 18.35 43.68
CA SER A 452 -70.18 19.30 44.12
C SER A 452 -69.48 19.88 42.89
N LYS A 453 -69.45 21.21 42.75
CA LYS A 453 -68.78 21.88 41.64
C LYS A 453 -67.84 23.00 42.13
N PRO A 454 -66.69 23.23 41.47
CA PRO A 454 -65.79 24.32 41.86
C PRO A 454 -66.49 25.69 41.81
N CYS A 455 -66.18 26.58 42.76
CA CYS A 455 -66.78 27.91 42.91
C CYS A 455 -66.95 28.67 41.58
N HIS A 456 -65.94 28.63 40.70
CA HIS A 456 -65.93 29.32 39.39
C HIS A 456 -66.80 28.70 38.26
N VAL A 457 -67.34 27.47 38.41
CA VAL A 457 -68.09 26.75 37.35
C VAL A 457 -69.61 26.97 37.49
N LYS A 458 -70.42 27.02 36.41
CA LYS A 458 -71.89 27.17 36.48
C LYS A 458 -72.64 25.82 36.37
N ILE A 459 -73.71 25.61 37.15
CA ILE A 459 -74.40 24.28 37.30
C ILE A 459 -75.16 23.79 36.06
N GLY A 460 -75.55 24.67 35.13
CA GLY A 460 -76.28 24.31 33.92
C GLY A 460 -75.49 23.50 32.87
N THR A 461 -74.34 22.94 33.23
CA THR A 461 -73.39 22.28 32.31
C THR A 461 -73.10 20.81 32.66
N ILE A 462 -73.88 20.17 33.55
CA ILE A 462 -73.59 18.81 34.11
C ILE A 462 -74.88 17.94 34.22
N GLU A 463 -74.79 16.61 33.99
CA GLU A 463 -75.89 15.59 34.03
C GLU A 463 -75.72 14.50 35.14
N CYS A 464 -76.78 13.73 35.49
CA CYS A 464 -76.83 12.80 36.66
C CYS A 464 -76.56 11.31 36.34
N GLN A 465 -75.80 10.60 37.21
CA GLN A 465 -75.15 9.28 36.91
C GLN A 465 -75.39 8.14 37.95
N HIS A 466 -76.53 8.03 38.64
CA HIS A 466 -76.73 7.05 39.75
C HIS A 466 -77.21 5.61 39.30
N PRO A 467 -76.77 4.49 39.94
CA PRO A 467 -77.04 3.08 39.54
C PRO A 467 -78.20 2.31 40.26
N CYS A 468 -78.71 1.21 39.63
CA CYS A 468 -79.74 0.23 40.10
C CYS A 468 -79.20 -0.78 41.15
N LYS A 469 -80.07 -1.39 42.00
CA LYS A 469 -79.67 -2.11 43.24
C LYS A 469 -80.02 -3.62 43.37
N GLU A 470 -80.48 -4.33 42.34
CA GLU A 470 -80.89 -5.77 42.39
C GLU A 470 -79.72 -6.79 42.20
N ILE A 471 -79.85 -8.09 42.58
CA ILE A 471 -78.79 -9.15 42.50
C ILE A 471 -79.08 -10.23 41.42
N ASN A 472 -78.06 -10.69 40.69
CA ASN A 472 -78.16 -11.71 39.62
C ASN A 472 -78.17 -13.17 40.14
N SER A 473 -78.66 -14.11 39.33
CA SER A 473 -78.90 -15.54 39.67
C SER A 473 -77.71 -16.39 40.17
N CYS A 474 -76.46 -15.89 40.12
CA CYS A 474 -75.29 -16.57 40.74
C CYS A 474 -75.14 -16.33 42.25
N GLY A 475 -76.05 -15.58 42.88
CA GLY A 475 -76.12 -15.41 44.34
C GLY A 475 -75.02 -14.57 44.99
N ILE A 476 -74.08 -14.01 44.22
CA ILE A 476 -72.93 -13.24 44.73
C ILE A 476 -72.80 -11.84 44.06
N HIS A 477 -73.32 -11.62 42.85
CA HIS A 477 -73.04 -10.40 42.05
C HIS A 477 -74.28 -9.54 41.73
N GLN A 478 -74.18 -8.21 41.97
CA GLN A 478 -75.25 -7.19 41.84
C GLN A 478 -75.34 -6.56 40.42
N CYS A 479 -76.54 -6.17 39.99
CA CYS A 479 -76.86 -5.55 38.70
C CYS A 479 -76.35 -4.10 38.59
N LYS A 480 -75.87 -3.68 37.41
CA LYS A 480 -75.11 -2.42 37.21
C LYS A 480 -75.69 -1.43 36.19
N ILE A 481 -77.00 -1.45 35.91
CA ILE A 481 -77.61 -0.49 34.97
C ILE A 481 -78.03 0.81 35.71
N ILE A 482 -77.92 1.98 35.06
CA ILE A 482 -78.23 3.32 35.62
C ILE A 482 -79.73 3.57 35.78
N CYS A 483 -80.13 4.33 36.82
CA CYS A 483 -81.53 4.59 37.12
C CYS A 483 -82.22 5.39 36.00
N GLY A 484 -83.38 4.88 35.53
CA GLY A 484 -84.20 5.52 34.48
C GLY A 484 -84.48 4.70 33.21
N LYS A 485 -84.05 3.43 33.09
CA LYS A 485 -84.39 2.51 31.97
C LYS A 485 -84.62 1.03 32.42
N ILE A 486 -85.51 0.27 31.75
CA ILE A 486 -86.06 -1.07 32.13
C ILE A 486 -85.18 -2.29 31.67
N HIS A 487 -84.96 -3.37 32.47
CA HIS A 487 -84.15 -4.62 32.17
C HIS A 487 -84.31 -5.83 33.19
N GLY A 488 -83.65 -7.02 33.01
CA GLY A 488 -83.75 -8.28 33.85
C GLY A 488 -82.44 -9.11 34.13
N HIS A 489 -82.48 -10.27 34.87
CA HIS A 489 -81.35 -10.81 35.71
C HIS A 489 -80.92 -12.33 35.67
N ASP A 490 -81.18 -13.13 34.63
CA ASP A 490 -81.08 -14.62 34.73
C ASP A 490 -79.72 -15.31 34.45
N CYS A 491 -78.68 -14.62 33.96
CA CYS A 491 -77.41 -15.26 33.56
C CYS A 491 -76.16 -14.55 34.14
N CYS A 492 -75.41 -15.20 35.03
CA CYS A 492 -74.20 -14.62 35.61
C CYS A 492 -73.01 -14.69 34.65
N SER A 493 -72.72 -13.55 34.04
CA SER A 493 -71.66 -13.36 33.05
C SER A 493 -70.30 -13.05 33.66
N GLU A 494 -70.22 -13.05 34.99
CA GLU A 494 -69.04 -12.65 35.75
C GLU A 494 -67.87 -13.61 35.54
N LYS A 495 -66.70 -13.03 35.31
CA LYS A 495 -65.50 -13.78 34.97
C LYS A 495 -64.62 -13.90 36.22
N ILE A 496 -64.25 -15.13 36.57
CA ILE A 496 -63.44 -15.46 37.75
C ILE A 496 -61.98 -15.76 37.38
N ASP A 497 -61.06 -15.43 38.30
CA ASP A 497 -59.62 -15.71 38.18
C ASP A 497 -59.30 -17.18 38.48
N TYR A 498 -58.25 -17.75 37.85
CA TYR A 498 -57.76 -19.12 38.09
C TYR A 498 -56.29 -19.30 37.70
N ASN A 499 -55.64 -20.37 38.17
CA ASN A 499 -54.25 -20.74 37.82
C ASN A 499 -54.21 -21.98 36.92
N PHE A 500 -53.20 -22.08 36.04
CA PHE A 500 -53.00 -23.22 35.14
C PHE A 500 -52.54 -24.47 35.92
N PRO A 501 -53.20 -25.64 35.77
CA PRO A 501 -52.96 -26.80 36.65
C PRO A 501 -51.54 -27.38 36.60
N VAL A 502 -50.87 -27.35 35.45
CA VAL A 502 -49.57 -28.03 35.24
C VAL A 502 -48.36 -27.17 35.63
N CYS A 503 -48.44 -25.85 35.45
CA CYS A 503 -47.30 -24.94 35.68
C CYS A 503 -47.53 -23.93 36.82
N GLY A 504 -48.72 -23.92 37.44
CA GLY A 504 -49.05 -23.06 38.58
C GLY A 504 -49.21 -21.57 38.27
N HIS A 505 -48.91 -21.12 37.06
CA HIS A 505 -49.00 -19.70 36.68
C HIS A 505 -50.45 -19.17 36.67
N PRO A 506 -50.69 -17.93 37.13
CA PRO A 506 -52.02 -17.31 37.08
C PRO A 506 -52.44 -17.00 35.64
N SER A 507 -53.71 -17.24 35.33
CA SER A 507 -54.23 -16.97 34.00
C SER A 507 -54.57 -15.50 33.80
N PRO A 508 -54.12 -14.88 32.70
CA PRO A 508 -54.51 -13.51 32.37
C PRO A 508 -55.95 -13.42 31.85
N LYS A 509 -56.60 -14.55 31.56
CA LYS A 509 -57.99 -14.60 31.12
C LYS A 509 -58.84 -15.15 32.24
N LYS A 510 -59.77 -14.34 32.71
CA LYS A 510 -60.83 -14.80 33.61
C LYS A 510 -61.80 -15.70 32.83
N LYS A 511 -62.14 -16.87 33.38
CA LYS A 511 -63.13 -17.77 32.77
C LYS A 511 -64.53 -17.41 33.25
N LYS A 512 -65.57 -17.69 32.47
CA LYS A 512 -66.94 -17.60 33.04
C LYS A 512 -67.03 -18.61 34.19
N CYS A 513 -67.74 -18.23 35.25
CA CYS A 513 -67.85 -19.03 36.47
C CYS A 513 -68.11 -20.52 36.17
N SER A 514 -68.93 -20.82 35.16
CA SER A 514 -69.37 -22.16 34.72
C SER A 514 -68.56 -22.85 33.59
N GLU A 515 -67.40 -22.32 33.15
CA GLU A 515 -66.64 -22.84 31.98
C GLU A 515 -65.44 -23.76 32.36
N LYS A 516 -65.14 -24.82 31.57
CA LYS A 516 -63.96 -25.73 31.74
C LYS A 516 -62.76 -25.27 30.89
N ILE A 517 -61.52 -25.46 31.37
CA ILE A 517 -60.28 -24.90 30.78
C ILE A 517 -59.62 -25.88 29.78
N SER A 518 -59.38 -25.45 28.54
CA SER A 518 -58.82 -26.28 27.45
C SER A 518 -57.63 -25.65 26.68
N TRP A 519 -56.99 -24.61 27.22
CA TRP A 519 -55.95 -23.83 26.52
C TRP A 519 -54.60 -23.82 27.25
N ASP A 520 -53.52 -23.52 26.52
CA ASP A 520 -52.13 -23.57 27.02
C ASP A 520 -51.67 -22.30 27.76
N CYS A 521 -50.76 -22.48 28.73
CA CYS A 521 -50.17 -21.37 29.48
C CYS A 521 -49.25 -20.50 28.60
N LYS A 522 -49.52 -19.20 28.57
CA LYS A 522 -48.75 -18.19 27.80
C LYS A 522 -47.74 -17.41 28.64
N HIS A 523 -47.51 -17.80 29.89
CA HIS A 523 -46.54 -17.13 30.77
C HIS A 523 -45.15 -17.20 30.15
N LYS A 524 -44.41 -16.08 30.19
CA LYS A 524 -43.08 -15.95 29.60
C LYS A 524 -42.03 -16.27 30.65
N VAL A 525 -41.08 -17.13 30.31
CA VAL A 525 -39.96 -17.53 31.17
C VAL A 525 -38.64 -17.25 30.44
N TYR A 526 -37.59 -16.96 31.20
CA TYR A 526 -36.27 -16.63 30.66
C TYR A 526 -35.31 -17.82 30.85
N ILE A 527 -34.63 -18.21 29.77
CA ILE A 527 -33.57 -19.23 29.80
C ILE A 527 -32.25 -18.61 29.34
N LYS A 528 -31.11 -19.16 29.77
CA LYS A 528 -29.79 -18.72 29.30
C LYS A 528 -29.36 -19.57 28.10
N GLY A 529 -29.31 -18.98 26.91
CA GLY A 529 -28.91 -19.69 25.70
C GLY A 529 -27.39 -19.92 25.60
N ALA A 530 -26.95 -20.80 24.69
CA ALA A 530 -25.53 -21.13 24.47
C ALA A 530 -24.64 -19.92 24.10
N CYS A 531 -25.23 -18.84 23.57
CA CYS A 531 -24.55 -17.57 23.29
C CYS A 531 -24.37 -16.67 24.53
N GLY A 532 -24.83 -17.11 25.71
CA GLY A 532 -24.74 -16.38 26.97
C GLY A 532 -25.87 -15.37 27.24
N HIS A 533 -26.73 -15.11 26.25
CA HIS A 533 -27.88 -14.19 26.38
C HIS A 533 -29.10 -14.88 27.00
N TYR A 534 -29.91 -14.11 27.72
CA TYR A 534 -31.21 -14.54 28.22
C TYR A 534 -32.26 -14.47 27.09
N ILE A 535 -32.91 -15.60 26.81
CA ILE A 535 -33.92 -15.76 25.75
C ILE A 535 -35.28 -15.94 26.43
N GLU A 536 -36.25 -15.12 26.01
CA GLU A 536 -37.63 -15.19 26.47
C GLU A 536 -38.38 -16.27 25.66
N LYS A 537 -38.98 -17.26 26.34
CA LYS A 537 -39.83 -18.27 25.73
C LYS A 537 -41.17 -18.39 26.45
N LYS A 538 -42.20 -18.93 25.79
CA LYS A 538 -43.45 -19.29 26.48
C LYS A 538 -43.24 -20.57 27.30
N CYS A 539 -43.91 -20.67 28.44
CA CYS A 539 -43.78 -21.80 29.37
C CYS A 539 -43.93 -23.19 28.73
N HIS A 540 -44.79 -23.34 27.72
CA HIS A 540 -45.02 -24.62 27.03
C HIS A 540 -44.09 -24.89 25.84
N GLN A 541 -43.22 -23.95 25.44
CA GLN A 541 -42.33 -24.12 24.28
C GLN A 541 -41.04 -24.86 24.66
N SER A 542 -40.57 -25.77 23.80
CA SER A 542 -39.32 -26.51 23.99
C SER A 542 -38.09 -25.62 23.78
N GLU A 543 -36.95 -25.93 24.41
CA GLU A 543 -35.74 -25.09 24.35
C GLU A 543 -35.09 -25.05 22.95
N SER A 544 -35.25 -26.12 22.16
CA SER A 544 -34.75 -26.24 20.79
C SER A 544 -35.49 -25.36 19.77
N GLU A 545 -36.67 -24.85 20.10
CA GLU A 545 -37.52 -24.06 19.19
C GLU A 545 -37.24 -22.56 19.20
N VAL A 546 -36.42 -22.05 20.13
CA VAL A 546 -36.31 -20.61 20.41
C VAL A 546 -34.94 -20.06 20.00
N LYS A 547 -34.93 -19.10 19.06
CA LYS A 547 -33.71 -18.42 18.58
C LYS A 547 -33.39 -17.17 19.40
N CYS A 548 -32.12 -16.82 19.54
CA CYS A 548 -31.69 -15.63 20.26
C CYS A 548 -32.22 -14.34 19.58
N PRO A 549 -32.86 -13.41 20.33
CA PRO A 549 -33.48 -12.22 19.76
C PRO A 549 -32.48 -11.10 19.42
N ILE A 550 -31.22 -11.21 19.85
CA ILE A 550 -30.21 -10.16 19.62
C ILE A 550 -29.84 -10.08 18.14
N THR A 551 -30.24 -8.98 17.51
CA THR A 551 -29.84 -8.62 16.15
C THR A 551 -29.54 -7.12 16.12
N PRO A 552 -28.33 -6.69 15.71
CA PRO A 552 -27.25 -7.49 15.14
C PRO A 552 -26.40 -8.25 16.20
N CYS A 553 -25.72 -9.31 15.78
CA CYS A 553 -24.81 -10.14 16.59
C CYS A 553 -23.68 -9.33 17.27
N ALA A 554 -23.29 -8.19 16.70
CA ALA A 554 -22.30 -7.24 17.23
C ALA A 554 -20.85 -7.76 17.39
N LYS A 555 -20.57 -9.05 17.18
CA LYS A 555 -19.21 -9.58 17.03
C LYS A 555 -18.53 -9.01 15.77
N LEU A 556 -17.20 -8.88 15.78
CA LEU A 556 -16.46 -8.41 14.62
C LEU A 556 -16.27 -9.53 13.59
N ARG A 557 -16.49 -9.21 12.30
CA ARG A 557 -16.12 -10.06 11.17
C ARG A 557 -14.61 -10.00 10.92
N LYS A 558 -14.06 -10.92 10.12
CA LYS A 558 -12.65 -10.93 9.67
C LYS A 558 -12.21 -9.62 9.01
N CYS A 559 -13.13 -8.91 8.35
CA CYS A 559 -12.87 -7.59 7.77
C CYS A 559 -12.83 -6.43 8.78
N GLY A 560 -13.01 -6.70 10.08
CA GLY A 560 -13.00 -5.71 11.15
C GLY A 560 -14.29 -4.89 11.28
N HIS A 561 -15.35 -5.23 10.53
CA HIS A 561 -16.67 -4.59 10.64
C HIS A 561 -17.61 -5.38 11.56
N PRO A 562 -18.55 -4.73 12.27
CA PRO A 562 -19.54 -5.41 13.09
C PRO A 562 -20.44 -6.35 12.27
N CYS A 563 -20.61 -7.57 12.74
CA CYS A 563 -21.53 -8.55 12.20
C CYS A 563 -22.97 -8.05 12.36
N ARG A 564 -23.72 -8.03 11.25
CA ARG A 564 -25.13 -7.63 11.19
C ARG A 564 -26.11 -8.80 11.16
N ASN A 565 -25.61 -10.04 11.23
CA ASN A 565 -26.44 -11.25 11.26
C ASN A 565 -27.11 -11.39 12.63
N ALA A 566 -28.13 -12.25 12.74
CA ALA A 566 -28.74 -12.55 14.04
C ALA A 566 -27.74 -13.29 14.94
N CYS A 567 -27.81 -13.07 16.25
CA CYS A 567 -26.96 -13.75 17.22
C CYS A 567 -27.24 -15.27 17.19
N GLY A 568 -26.21 -16.07 16.92
CA GLY A 568 -26.32 -17.52 16.72
C GLY A 568 -26.14 -17.95 15.27
N ASP A 569 -26.27 -17.04 14.31
CA ASP A 569 -25.85 -17.29 12.92
C ASP A 569 -24.33 -17.16 12.76
N GLU A 570 -23.77 -17.85 11.78
CA GLU A 570 -22.36 -17.76 11.43
C GLU A 570 -22.00 -16.32 10.99
N CYS A 571 -21.04 -15.70 11.67
CA CYS A 571 -20.70 -14.30 11.47
C CYS A 571 -20.10 -14.00 10.09
N GLU A 572 -19.51 -15.00 9.43
CA GLU A 572 -18.95 -14.87 8.10
C GLU A 572 -19.92 -15.21 6.96
N LYS A 573 -21.14 -15.62 7.30
CA LYS A 573 -22.16 -15.93 6.31
C LYS A 573 -22.57 -14.66 5.56
N GLY A 574 -22.32 -14.65 4.25
CA GLY A 574 -22.66 -13.56 3.31
C GLY A 574 -21.64 -12.42 3.24
N GLU A 575 -21.79 -11.51 2.28
CA GLU A 575 -20.87 -10.39 2.07
C GLU A 575 -21.03 -9.28 3.13
N CYS A 576 -19.94 -8.59 3.48
CA CYS A 576 -19.99 -7.50 4.45
C CYS A 576 -20.59 -6.23 3.81
N LYS A 577 -21.80 -5.85 4.21
CA LYS A 577 -22.50 -4.63 3.70
C LYS A 577 -21.68 -3.34 3.86
N LEU A 578 -20.83 -3.25 4.88
CA LEU A 578 -19.96 -2.08 5.09
C LEU A 578 -18.76 -2.07 4.13
N CYS A 579 -18.08 -3.21 3.94
CA CYS A 579 -17.04 -3.33 2.90
C CYS A 579 -17.61 -3.05 1.51
N LEU A 580 -18.79 -3.60 1.21
CA LEU A 580 -19.50 -3.34 -0.04
C LEU A 580 -19.78 -1.85 -0.22
N ARG A 581 -20.26 -1.16 0.82
CA ARG A 581 -20.51 0.29 0.74
C ARG A 581 -19.23 1.08 0.43
N VAL A 582 -18.11 0.75 1.08
CA VAL A 582 -16.81 1.40 0.81
C VAL A 582 -16.35 1.12 -0.61
N TYR A 583 -16.45 -0.13 -1.06
CA TYR A 583 -16.14 -0.52 -2.43
C TYR A 583 -17.02 0.21 -3.45
N HIS A 584 -18.33 0.27 -3.23
CA HIS A 584 -19.27 0.97 -4.10
C HIS A 584 -18.99 2.46 -4.17
N LYS A 585 -18.71 3.11 -3.03
CA LYS A 585 -18.32 4.53 -3.00
C LYS A 585 -17.05 4.78 -3.82
N LYS A 586 -16.01 3.96 -3.63
CA LYS A 586 -14.76 4.06 -4.39
C LYS A 586 -14.99 3.85 -5.89
N LEU A 587 -15.83 2.88 -6.26
CA LEU A 587 -16.17 2.59 -7.65
C LEU A 587 -16.99 3.72 -8.28
N GLU A 588 -17.87 4.36 -7.51
CA GLU A 588 -18.65 5.52 -7.96
C GLU A 588 -17.74 6.72 -8.21
N GLU A 589 -16.83 7.05 -7.28
CA GLU A 589 -15.80 8.08 -7.45
C GLU A 589 -14.93 7.81 -8.69
N PHE A 590 -14.52 6.55 -8.90
CA PHE A 590 -13.76 6.12 -10.08
C PHE A 590 -14.53 6.37 -11.39
N ARG A 591 -15.83 6.07 -11.43
CA ARG A 591 -16.68 6.28 -12.61
C ARG A 591 -16.97 7.76 -12.87
N GLU A 592 -17.20 8.55 -11.82
CA GLU A 592 -17.42 9.99 -11.94
C GLU A 592 -16.17 10.73 -12.44
N ALA A 593 -14.98 10.35 -11.95
CA ALA A 593 -13.72 10.87 -12.47
C ALA A 593 -13.56 10.59 -13.98
N ALA A 594 -13.92 9.39 -14.43
CA ALA A 594 -13.91 9.03 -15.85
C ALA A 594 -14.91 9.87 -16.67
N LYS A 595 -16.14 10.06 -16.17
CA LYS A 595 -17.13 10.94 -16.83
C LYS A 595 -16.65 12.38 -16.95
N LYS A 596 -15.99 12.92 -15.92
CA LYS A 596 -15.38 14.26 -15.97
C LYS A 596 -14.31 14.33 -17.05
N ARG A 597 -13.42 13.34 -17.12
CA ARG A 597 -12.37 13.25 -18.14
C ARG A 597 -12.93 13.17 -19.57
N VAL A 598 -14.04 12.45 -19.78
CA VAL A 598 -14.74 12.41 -21.08
C VAL A 598 -15.16 13.82 -21.52
N LYS A 599 -15.75 14.62 -20.63
CA LYS A 599 -16.15 16.01 -20.94
C LYS A 599 -14.94 16.88 -21.30
N GLU A 600 -13.83 16.75 -20.57
CA GLU A 600 -12.58 17.47 -20.88
C GLU A 600 -12.04 17.12 -22.27
N LEU A 601 -12.03 15.84 -22.62
CA LEU A 601 -11.57 15.36 -23.93
C LEU A 601 -12.51 15.81 -25.06
N GLU A 602 -13.82 15.86 -24.82
CA GLU A 602 -14.79 16.41 -25.78
C GLU A 602 -14.51 17.87 -26.12
N ILE A 603 -14.23 18.69 -25.09
CA ILE A 603 -13.85 20.10 -25.27
C ILE A 603 -12.53 20.20 -26.05
N LYS A 604 -11.51 19.40 -25.70
CA LYS A 604 -10.22 19.40 -26.41
C LYS A 604 -10.34 19.02 -27.87
N ILE A 605 -11.12 17.98 -28.19
CA ILE A 605 -11.38 17.53 -29.56
C ILE A 605 -12.16 18.61 -30.33
N GLY A 606 -13.15 19.25 -29.69
CA GLY A 606 -13.95 20.32 -30.30
C GLY A 606 -13.15 21.59 -30.65
N LYS A 607 -12.18 21.97 -29.82
CA LYS A 607 -11.35 23.19 -30.03
C LYS A 607 -10.32 23.08 -31.15
N ARG A 608 -10.05 21.90 -31.72
CA ARG A 608 -9.06 21.65 -32.82
C ARG A 608 -7.64 22.22 -32.61
N GLN A 609 -7.26 22.60 -31.39
CA GLN A 609 -5.95 23.22 -31.10
C GLN A 609 -4.78 22.22 -31.11
N ILE A 610 -5.03 20.91 -31.02
CA ILE A 610 -4.01 19.85 -30.94
C ILE A 610 -4.39 18.72 -31.91
N PRO A 611 -3.43 18.10 -32.62
CA PRO A 611 -3.72 16.94 -33.46
C PRO A 611 -4.31 15.78 -32.64
N ASN A 612 -5.47 15.27 -33.08
CA ASN A 612 -6.19 14.18 -32.43
C ASN A 612 -5.39 12.87 -32.35
N PHE A 613 -4.42 12.69 -33.24
CA PHE A 613 -3.51 11.56 -33.27
C PHE A 613 -2.08 12.06 -33.50
N SER A 614 -1.15 11.65 -32.63
CA SER A 614 0.27 11.89 -32.83
C SER A 614 1.10 10.68 -32.40
N ARG A 615 2.28 10.58 -32.99
CA ARG A 615 3.30 9.59 -32.66
C ARG A 615 4.62 10.32 -32.58
N HIS A 616 5.32 10.17 -31.47
CA HIS A 616 6.65 10.72 -31.31
C HIS A 616 7.57 9.69 -30.67
N GLU A 617 8.82 9.70 -31.10
CA GLU A 617 9.86 8.87 -30.52
C GLU A 617 10.28 9.47 -29.19
N ILE A 618 10.21 8.66 -28.14
CA ILE A 618 10.82 9.00 -26.86
C ILE A 618 12.28 8.55 -26.93
N ARG A 619 13.19 9.41 -26.48
CA ARG A 619 14.63 9.23 -26.66
C ARG A 619 15.27 8.82 -25.34
N LEU A 620 16.39 8.10 -25.45
CA LEU A 620 17.22 7.71 -24.30
C LEU A 620 17.89 8.92 -23.63
N SER A 621 17.90 10.09 -24.28
CA SER A 621 18.50 11.34 -23.79
C SER A 621 17.54 12.53 -23.97
N GLY A 622 17.73 13.58 -23.17
CA GLY A 622 16.89 14.78 -23.17
C GLY A 622 15.58 14.63 -22.38
N ALA A 623 14.61 15.51 -22.62
CA ALA A 623 13.38 15.63 -21.82
C ALA A 623 12.48 14.37 -21.74
N THR A 624 12.69 13.36 -22.58
CA THR A 624 11.90 12.11 -22.60
C THR A 624 12.67 10.90 -22.05
N ALA A 625 13.90 11.08 -21.56
CA ALA A 625 14.76 9.99 -21.09
C ALA A 625 14.15 9.18 -19.94
N ALA A 626 13.55 9.84 -18.94
CA ALA A 626 12.90 9.16 -17.82
C ALA A 626 11.70 8.30 -18.28
N GLU A 627 10.94 8.78 -19.25
CA GLU A 627 9.83 8.01 -19.84
C GLU A 627 10.34 6.82 -20.65
N TYR A 628 11.42 7.00 -21.42
CA TYR A 628 12.09 5.91 -22.14
C TYR A 628 12.54 4.81 -21.19
N GLN A 629 13.32 5.17 -20.15
CA GLN A 629 13.85 4.23 -19.17
C GLN A 629 12.75 3.48 -18.44
N LYS A 630 11.64 4.14 -18.11
CA LYS A 630 10.48 3.49 -17.48
C LYS A 630 9.85 2.43 -18.38
N VAL A 631 9.66 2.72 -19.66
CA VAL A 631 9.08 1.76 -20.62
C VAL A 631 10.06 0.62 -20.89
N GLU A 632 11.35 0.92 -21.03
CA GLU A 632 12.41 -0.08 -21.20
C GLU A 632 12.49 -1.02 -19.98
N ASP A 633 12.55 -0.48 -18.76
CA ASP A 633 12.54 -1.27 -17.52
C ASP A 633 11.31 -2.16 -17.45
N GLN A 634 10.13 -1.64 -17.80
CA GLN A 634 8.91 -2.44 -17.86
C GLN A 634 9.02 -3.60 -18.85
N VAL A 635 9.61 -3.40 -20.03
CA VAL A 635 9.84 -4.49 -20.99
C VAL A 635 10.79 -5.52 -20.41
N MET A 636 11.92 -5.08 -19.86
CA MET A 636 12.98 -5.97 -19.37
C MET A 636 12.56 -6.76 -18.15
N LYS A 637 11.84 -6.13 -17.21
CA LYS A 637 11.32 -6.74 -15.98
C LYS A 637 10.38 -7.91 -16.22
N PHE A 638 9.61 -7.87 -17.32
CA PHE A 638 8.60 -8.89 -17.63
C PHE A 638 9.09 -9.92 -18.67
N ILE A 639 10.40 -10.06 -18.84
CA ILE A 639 11.00 -11.16 -19.60
C ILE A 639 11.01 -12.43 -18.74
N GLN A 640 10.49 -13.54 -19.28
CA GLN A 640 10.61 -14.85 -18.65
C GLN A 640 11.79 -15.60 -19.27
N PRO A 641 12.76 -16.07 -18.47
CA PRO A 641 13.94 -16.76 -18.99
C PRO A 641 13.61 -17.96 -19.89
N CYS A 642 12.52 -18.68 -19.59
CA CYS A 642 12.09 -19.85 -20.35
C CYS A 642 11.57 -19.54 -21.77
N HIS A 643 11.30 -18.27 -22.10
CA HIS A 643 10.88 -17.84 -23.43
C HIS A 643 12.04 -17.59 -24.40
N HIS A 644 13.29 -17.67 -23.92
CA HIS A 644 14.52 -17.50 -24.72
C HIS A 644 14.53 -16.22 -25.56
N TRP A 645 13.96 -15.13 -25.04
CA TRP A 645 13.86 -13.84 -25.71
C TRP A 645 14.63 -12.76 -24.95
N PHE A 646 15.67 -12.22 -25.58
CA PHE A 646 16.58 -11.23 -24.99
C PHE A 646 16.77 -10.07 -25.96
N PRO A 647 15.79 -9.15 -26.03
CA PRO A 647 15.74 -8.13 -27.06
C PRO A 647 16.79 -7.02 -26.83
N LYS A 648 17.26 -6.41 -27.92
CA LYS A 648 17.76 -5.02 -27.87
C LYS A 648 16.61 -4.10 -28.23
N ILE A 649 16.22 -3.20 -27.33
CA ILE A 649 15.23 -2.16 -27.65
C ILE A 649 15.91 -1.16 -28.57
N THR A 650 15.39 -1.04 -29.79
CA THR A 650 15.97 -0.18 -30.82
C THR A 650 15.33 1.19 -30.85
N LYS A 651 14.04 1.26 -30.49
CA LYS A 651 13.23 2.48 -30.55
C LYS A 651 11.96 2.32 -29.74
N ILE A 652 11.51 3.39 -29.07
CA ILE A 652 10.20 3.46 -28.42
C ILE A 652 9.45 4.68 -28.93
N GLU A 653 8.19 4.49 -29.32
CA GLU A 653 7.32 5.57 -29.78
C GLU A 653 6.09 5.66 -28.90
N LYS A 654 5.82 6.86 -28.38
CA LYS A 654 4.60 7.18 -27.66
C LYS A 654 3.48 7.48 -28.65
N VAL A 655 2.32 6.88 -28.39
CA VAL A 655 1.10 7.01 -29.17
C VAL A 655 0.13 7.86 -28.37
N THR A 656 -0.32 8.97 -28.94
CA THR A 656 -1.38 9.80 -28.36
C THR A 656 -2.55 9.84 -29.33
N ASN A 657 -3.71 9.37 -28.89
CA ASN A 657 -4.93 9.36 -29.69
C ASN A 657 -6.13 9.78 -28.82
N LEU A 658 -6.54 11.04 -28.90
CA LEU A 658 -7.58 11.62 -28.04
C LEU A 658 -8.95 10.96 -28.25
N VAL A 659 -9.22 10.46 -29.46
CA VAL A 659 -10.46 9.75 -29.77
C VAL A 659 -10.50 8.40 -29.07
N LEU A 660 -9.38 7.66 -29.06
CA LEU A 660 -9.27 6.40 -28.33
C LEU A 660 -9.24 6.60 -26.82
N GLU A 661 -8.56 7.64 -26.33
CA GLU A 661 -8.57 8.01 -24.91
C GLU A 661 -9.99 8.31 -24.42
N LYS A 662 -10.79 9.03 -25.23
CA LYS A 662 -12.20 9.28 -24.93
C LYS A 662 -12.99 7.98 -24.83
N LYS A 663 -12.85 7.07 -25.82
CA LYS A 663 -13.53 5.76 -25.78
C LYS A 663 -13.15 4.93 -24.56
N PHE A 664 -11.85 4.94 -24.21
CA PHE A 664 -11.33 4.28 -23.02
C PHE A 664 -11.94 4.83 -21.73
N GLU A 665 -12.01 6.15 -21.57
CA GLU A 665 -12.65 6.77 -20.40
C GLU A 665 -14.18 6.53 -20.36
N VAL A 666 -14.84 6.44 -21.52
CA VAL A 666 -16.25 5.99 -21.60
C VAL A 666 -16.39 4.54 -21.12
N ALA A 667 -15.52 3.63 -21.55
CA ALA A 667 -15.53 2.24 -21.08
C ALA A 667 -15.27 2.16 -19.57
N LYS A 668 -14.31 2.95 -19.06
CA LYS A 668 -13.96 3.07 -17.64
C LYS A 668 -15.14 3.53 -16.78
N SER A 669 -15.93 4.49 -17.27
CA SER A 669 -17.15 4.94 -16.59
C SER A 669 -18.24 3.86 -16.45
N LYS A 670 -18.13 2.77 -17.23
CA LYS A 670 -19.08 1.64 -17.26
C LYS A 670 -18.48 0.34 -16.70
N ALA A 671 -17.27 0.37 -16.13
CA ALA A 671 -16.59 -0.81 -15.59
C ALA A 671 -17.20 -1.25 -14.24
N PHE A 672 -17.25 -2.55 -13.97
CA PHE A 672 -17.72 -3.15 -12.71
C PHE A 672 -16.64 -3.21 -11.61
N GLY A 673 -15.37 -3.00 -11.97
CA GLY A 673 -14.26 -2.81 -11.03
C GLY A 673 -13.34 -1.65 -11.43
N ASP A 674 -12.49 -1.24 -10.49
CA ASP A 674 -11.58 -0.10 -10.62
C ASP A 674 -10.14 -0.48 -11.04
N TYR A 675 -9.91 -1.76 -11.37
CA TYR A 675 -8.58 -2.26 -11.69
C TYR A 675 -8.18 -1.95 -13.15
N ILE A 676 -7.11 -1.17 -13.30
CA ILE A 676 -6.48 -0.84 -14.58
C ILE A 676 -5.01 -1.20 -14.47
N ASP A 677 -4.47 -1.83 -15.50
CA ASP A 677 -3.07 -2.24 -15.54
C ASP A 677 -2.51 -2.07 -16.96
N THR A 678 -1.19 -2.05 -17.09
CA THR A 678 -0.53 -1.96 -18.38
C THR A 678 -0.10 -3.35 -18.83
N LYS A 679 -0.47 -3.75 -20.04
CA LYS A 679 -0.23 -5.10 -20.58
C LYS A 679 0.37 -5.09 -21.98
N PHE A 680 1.12 -6.14 -22.29
CA PHE A 680 1.73 -6.34 -23.59
C PHE A 680 0.78 -7.05 -24.56
N HIS A 681 0.85 -6.64 -25.82
CA HIS A 681 0.15 -7.26 -26.93
C HIS A 681 1.11 -7.42 -28.11
N GLY A 682 1.26 -8.66 -28.59
CA GLY A 682 2.04 -9.00 -29.78
C GLY A 682 1.13 -9.00 -31.02
N THR A 683 1.56 -8.33 -32.09
CA THR A 683 0.77 -8.28 -33.33
C THR A 683 1.65 -8.00 -34.54
N SER A 684 1.11 -8.24 -35.74
CA SER A 684 1.79 -7.93 -37.00
C SER A 684 1.89 -6.43 -37.24
N ASN A 685 2.85 -6.00 -38.06
CA ASN A 685 3.08 -4.58 -38.32
C ASN A 685 1.84 -3.89 -38.94
N ASP A 686 1.07 -4.61 -39.75
CA ASP A 686 -0.15 -4.08 -40.38
C ASP A 686 -1.30 -3.92 -39.38
N ASN A 687 -1.47 -4.90 -38.48
CA ASN A 687 -2.45 -4.80 -37.41
C ASN A 687 -2.08 -3.71 -36.41
N LEU A 688 -0.80 -3.56 -36.08
CA LEU A 688 -0.29 -2.50 -35.21
C LEU A 688 -0.68 -1.11 -35.74
N LYS A 689 -0.44 -0.83 -37.03
CA LYS A 689 -0.81 0.44 -37.68
C LYS A 689 -2.32 0.72 -37.60
N LYS A 690 -3.15 -0.32 -37.71
CA LYS A 690 -4.61 -0.21 -37.60
C LYS A 690 -5.04 0.05 -36.15
N ILE A 691 -4.46 -0.65 -35.18
CA ILE A 691 -4.80 -0.55 -33.75
C ILE A 691 -4.53 0.85 -33.22
N ILE A 692 -3.36 1.43 -33.50
CA ILE A 692 -3.01 2.75 -32.97
C ILE A 692 -3.85 3.90 -33.53
N LYS A 693 -4.38 3.73 -34.75
CA LYS A 693 -5.25 4.71 -35.40
C LYS A 693 -6.72 4.53 -34.99
N ASN A 694 -7.22 3.31 -35.06
CA ASN A 694 -8.66 3.01 -35.01
C ASN A 694 -9.10 2.30 -33.72
N GLY A 695 -8.15 1.92 -32.86
CA GLY A 695 -8.39 1.08 -31.69
C GLY A 695 -8.32 -0.41 -32.01
N PHE A 696 -8.38 -1.23 -30.97
CA PHE A 696 -8.51 -2.67 -31.13
C PHE A 696 -9.83 -3.02 -31.82
N LYS A 697 -9.90 -4.20 -32.44
CA LYS A 697 -11.14 -4.76 -33.00
C LYS A 697 -11.37 -6.15 -32.44
N MET A 698 -12.63 -6.51 -32.27
CA MET A 698 -12.98 -7.90 -31.96
C MET A 698 -12.62 -8.78 -33.17
N PRO A 699 -12.17 -10.03 -32.94
CA PRO A 699 -11.95 -10.98 -34.04
C PRO A 699 -13.28 -11.26 -34.79
N ASP A 700 -13.23 -11.46 -36.11
CA ASP A 700 -14.42 -11.53 -36.98
C ASP A 700 -15.46 -12.59 -36.53
N GLN A 701 -16.73 -12.20 -36.46
CA GLN A 701 -17.87 -13.01 -35.96
C GLN A 701 -18.33 -14.15 -36.89
N LYS A 702 -17.56 -14.53 -37.91
CA LYS A 702 -17.91 -15.73 -38.70
C LYS A 702 -17.81 -16.96 -37.79
N PRO A 703 -18.66 -18.00 -37.95
CA PRO A 703 -18.56 -19.21 -37.15
C PRO A 703 -17.20 -19.88 -37.40
N VAL A 704 -16.27 -19.64 -36.49
CA VAL A 704 -14.95 -20.25 -36.52
C VAL A 704 -15.02 -21.59 -35.78
N PRO A 705 -14.52 -22.71 -36.35
CA PRO A 705 -14.47 -24.00 -35.66
C PRO A 705 -13.70 -23.89 -34.32
N HIS A 706 -14.07 -24.72 -33.34
CA HIS A 706 -13.50 -24.70 -31.98
C HIS A 706 -11.95 -24.70 -31.96
N THR A 707 -11.32 -25.32 -32.96
CA THR A 707 -9.86 -25.42 -33.13
C THR A 707 -9.15 -24.08 -33.39
N LYS A 708 -9.88 -23.03 -33.79
CA LYS A 708 -9.32 -21.69 -34.07
C LYS A 708 -9.83 -20.61 -33.09
N ARG A 709 -10.64 -20.97 -32.08
CA ARG A 709 -11.03 -20.07 -30.99
C ARG A 709 -9.92 -20.03 -29.93
N GLY A 710 -9.66 -18.86 -29.35
CA GLY A 710 -8.78 -18.76 -28.19
C GLY A 710 -9.34 -19.55 -27.00
N MET A 711 -8.46 -19.99 -26.09
CA MET A 711 -8.82 -20.88 -24.97
C MET A 711 -9.92 -20.34 -24.04
N TYR A 712 -10.13 -19.02 -24.05
CA TYR A 712 -11.13 -18.33 -23.24
C TYR A 712 -12.09 -17.52 -24.11
N GLY A 713 -12.43 -18.04 -25.29
CA GLY A 713 -13.36 -17.42 -26.22
C GLY A 713 -12.73 -16.37 -27.14
N GLN A 714 -13.59 -15.71 -27.93
CA GLN A 714 -13.20 -14.78 -28.99
C GLN A 714 -13.00 -13.36 -28.44
N GLY A 715 -12.00 -13.19 -27.58
CA GLY A 715 -11.63 -11.89 -27.01
C GLY A 715 -10.29 -11.37 -27.52
N ILE A 716 -9.86 -10.22 -27.00
CA ILE A 716 -8.54 -9.65 -27.24
C ILE A 716 -7.64 -10.05 -26.08
N TYR A 717 -6.54 -10.72 -26.40
CA TYR A 717 -5.63 -11.32 -25.43
C TYR A 717 -4.45 -10.39 -25.13
N PHE A 718 -4.11 -10.31 -23.85
CA PHE A 718 -3.02 -9.53 -23.29
C PHE A 718 -2.19 -10.40 -22.35
N ALA A 719 -0.91 -10.07 -22.22
CA ALA A 719 0.01 -10.75 -21.32
C ALA A 719 0.72 -9.76 -20.39
N THR A 720 1.06 -10.25 -19.19
CA THR A 720 2.03 -9.55 -18.33
C THR A 720 3.44 -9.70 -18.89
N ASP A 721 3.78 -10.86 -19.45
CA ASP A 721 5.13 -11.19 -19.91
C ASP A 721 5.42 -10.60 -21.31
N SER A 722 6.35 -9.65 -21.40
CA SER A 722 6.80 -9.03 -22.66
C SER A 722 7.34 -10.08 -23.63
N SER A 723 8.18 -10.97 -23.10
CA SER A 723 8.78 -12.12 -23.80
C SER A 723 7.80 -13.13 -24.39
N LYS A 724 6.59 -13.23 -23.83
CA LYS A 724 5.52 -14.04 -24.42
C LYS A 724 4.95 -13.32 -25.63
N SER A 725 4.56 -12.05 -25.47
CA SER A 725 3.99 -11.24 -26.55
C SER A 725 4.95 -11.02 -27.71
N ALA A 726 6.26 -11.08 -27.47
CA ALA A 726 7.27 -10.82 -28.50
C ALA A 726 7.53 -12.00 -29.43
N GLN A 727 7.10 -13.20 -29.06
CA GLN A 727 7.35 -14.41 -29.85
C GLN A 727 6.84 -14.23 -31.28
N ASN A 728 7.60 -14.78 -32.23
CA ASN A 728 7.33 -14.63 -33.66
C ASN A 728 5.91 -15.12 -34.05
N ILE A 729 5.37 -16.10 -33.33
CA ILE A 729 3.99 -16.58 -33.51
C ILE A 729 2.92 -15.49 -33.31
N TYR A 730 3.21 -14.45 -32.53
CA TYR A 730 2.30 -13.33 -32.27
C TYR A 730 2.68 -12.08 -33.07
N THR A 731 3.98 -11.79 -33.19
CA THR A 731 4.47 -10.59 -33.89
C THR A 731 4.54 -10.76 -35.41
N GLN A 732 4.51 -12.00 -35.92
CA GLN A 732 4.61 -12.32 -37.36
C GLN A 732 5.81 -11.61 -38.02
N GLY A 733 6.96 -11.61 -37.33
CA GLY A 733 8.20 -10.99 -37.81
C GLY A 733 8.24 -9.46 -37.72
N SER A 734 7.24 -8.80 -37.12
CA SER A 734 7.19 -7.33 -37.04
C SER A 734 8.28 -6.72 -36.16
N GLN A 735 8.84 -7.51 -35.23
CA GLN A 735 9.77 -7.09 -34.18
C GLN A 735 9.27 -5.87 -33.40
N LYS A 736 7.95 -5.80 -33.21
CA LYS A 736 7.28 -4.71 -32.48
C LYS A 736 6.30 -5.25 -31.45
N LEU A 737 6.29 -4.62 -30.28
CA LEU A 737 5.32 -4.84 -29.22
C LEU A 737 4.46 -3.60 -29.03
N LEU A 738 3.22 -3.83 -28.64
CA LEU A 738 2.32 -2.78 -28.19
C LEU A 738 2.16 -2.88 -26.68
N LEU A 739 2.45 -1.79 -25.98
CA LEU A 739 2.19 -1.64 -24.56
C LEU A 739 0.93 -0.79 -24.39
N SER A 740 -0.10 -1.40 -23.80
CA SER A 740 -1.44 -0.81 -23.71
C SER A 740 -1.90 -0.70 -22.27
N GLN A 741 -2.61 0.37 -21.95
CA GLN A 741 -3.38 0.46 -20.72
C GLN A 741 -4.68 -0.31 -20.90
N VAL A 742 -5.02 -1.19 -19.96
CA VAL A 742 -6.15 -2.12 -20.07
C VAL A 742 -7.02 -2.06 -18.82
N ILE A 743 -8.32 -1.83 -18.99
CA ILE A 743 -9.33 -1.89 -17.93
C ILE A 743 -9.68 -3.36 -17.71
N LEU A 744 -9.05 -3.96 -16.70
CA LEU A 744 -9.37 -5.32 -16.28
C LEU A 744 -10.62 -5.35 -15.40
N GLY A 745 -10.86 -4.29 -14.64
CA GLY A 745 -12.05 -4.10 -13.82
C GLY A 745 -12.27 -5.27 -12.87
N ARG A 746 -13.51 -5.77 -12.79
CA ARG A 746 -13.81 -7.03 -12.10
C ARG A 746 -13.54 -8.19 -13.05
N SER A 747 -12.44 -8.91 -12.85
CA SER A 747 -12.06 -10.06 -13.69
C SER A 747 -12.72 -11.36 -13.22
N LYS A 748 -13.18 -12.18 -14.16
CA LYS A 748 -13.56 -13.58 -13.92
C LYS A 748 -12.31 -14.45 -13.94
N GLU A 749 -11.96 -15.06 -12.81
CA GLU A 749 -10.86 -16.02 -12.75
C GLU A 749 -11.30 -17.37 -13.34
N VAL A 750 -10.47 -17.95 -14.21
CA VAL A 750 -10.73 -19.24 -14.86
C VAL A 750 -9.50 -20.15 -14.79
N HIS A 751 -9.69 -21.41 -14.40
CA HIS A 751 -8.60 -22.39 -14.30
C HIS A 751 -8.62 -23.46 -15.40
N ARG A 752 -9.67 -23.48 -16.24
CA ARG A 752 -9.85 -24.40 -17.36
C ARG A 752 -10.29 -23.62 -18.59
N ALA A 753 -9.97 -24.12 -19.78
CA ALA A 753 -10.41 -23.51 -21.03
C ALA A 753 -11.94 -23.43 -21.09
N ASP A 754 -12.46 -22.30 -21.56
CA ASP A 754 -13.88 -22.00 -21.70
C ASP A 754 -14.07 -21.20 -23.01
N TYR A 755 -14.31 -21.93 -24.10
CA TYR A 755 -14.33 -21.40 -25.46
C TYR A 755 -15.59 -20.58 -25.77
N ASP A 756 -16.59 -20.59 -24.89
CA ASP A 756 -17.90 -19.95 -25.10
C ASP A 756 -18.01 -18.59 -24.39
N LEU A 757 -16.94 -18.15 -23.70
CA LEU A 757 -16.88 -16.83 -23.09
C LEU A 757 -16.99 -15.72 -24.14
N ASN A 758 -17.85 -14.75 -23.84
CA ASN A 758 -18.11 -13.61 -24.68
C ASN A 758 -18.59 -12.41 -23.84
N LYS A 759 -18.68 -11.23 -24.48
CA LYS A 759 -19.08 -9.98 -23.81
C LYS A 759 -20.42 -10.10 -23.07
N LYS A 760 -21.41 -10.76 -23.69
CA LYS A 760 -22.77 -10.87 -23.14
C LYS A 760 -22.78 -11.76 -21.88
N THR A 761 -22.10 -12.90 -21.92
CA THR A 761 -22.04 -13.85 -20.79
C THR A 761 -21.22 -13.33 -19.61
N LEU A 762 -20.20 -12.50 -19.86
CA LEU A 762 -19.40 -11.88 -18.80
C LEU A 762 -20.13 -10.71 -18.14
N ARG A 763 -20.67 -9.78 -18.94
CA ARG A 763 -21.32 -8.58 -18.42
C ARG A 763 -22.63 -8.91 -17.68
N SER A 764 -23.36 -9.97 -18.07
CA SER A 764 -24.54 -10.44 -17.32
C SER A 764 -24.20 -10.92 -15.90
N LYS A 765 -22.96 -11.39 -15.70
CA LYS A 765 -22.40 -11.77 -14.39
C LYS A 765 -21.56 -10.66 -13.75
N GLN A 766 -21.67 -9.42 -14.26
CA GLN A 766 -20.94 -8.23 -13.77
C GLN A 766 -19.41 -8.35 -13.81
N PHE A 767 -18.85 -9.05 -14.81
CA PHE A 767 -17.41 -9.07 -15.06
C PHE A 767 -17.03 -8.20 -16.26
N ASP A 768 -15.85 -7.59 -16.19
CA ASP A 768 -15.28 -6.74 -17.25
C ASP A 768 -14.25 -7.48 -18.10
N SER A 769 -13.55 -8.47 -17.53
CA SER A 769 -12.50 -9.22 -18.21
C SER A 769 -12.40 -10.65 -17.69
N VAL A 770 -11.55 -11.46 -18.31
CA VAL A 770 -11.19 -12.81 -17.86
C VAL A 770 -9.71 -12.81 -17.48
N TYR A 771 -9.39 -13.47 -16.37
CA TYR A 771 -8.03 -13.71 -15.91
C TYR A 771 -7.80 -15.22 -15.78
N ALA A 772 -6.78 -15.72 -16.47
CA ALA A 772 -6.32 -17.08 -16.34
C ALA A 772 -4.92 -17.10 -15.70
N PRO A 773 -4.78 -17.62 -14.46
CA PRO A 773 -3.50 -17.62 -13.76
C PRO A 773 -2.52 -18.63 -14.37
N ARG A 774 -1.23 -18.30 -14.33
CA ARG A 774 -0.13 -19.20 -14.67
C ARG A 774 -0.23 -20.54 -13.91
N GLY A 775 0.01 -21.64 -14.61
CA GLY A 775 -0.04 -22.99 -14.04
C GLY A 775 -1.44 -23.63 -14.05
N SER A 776 -2.44 -22.92 -14.58
CA SER A 776 -3.74 -23.49 -14.94
C SER A 776 -3.68 -24.16 -16.32
N ALA A 777 -4.70 -23.98 -17.17
CA ALA A 777 -4.64 -24.39 -18.57
C ALA A 777 -3.62 -23.59 -19.40
N VAL A 778 -3.01 -22.52 -18.84
CA VAL A 778 -2.02 -21.67 -19.52
C VAL A 778 -0.67 -21.65 -18.80
N LYS A 779 0.42 -21.62 -19.59
CA LYS A 779 1.80 -21.56 -19.09
C LYS A 779 2.19 -20.20 -18.50
N ASN A 780 1.43 -19.14 -18.81
CA ASN A 780 1.66 -17.77 -18.35
C ASN A 780 0.31 -17.11 -18.09
N ASP A 781 0.29 -16.08 -17.25
CA ASP A 781 -0.90 -15.28 -17.00
C ASP A 781 -1.49 -14.75 -18.31
N GLU A 782 -2.80 -14.91 -18.47
CA GLU A 782 -3.54 -14.38 -19.62
C GLU A 782 -4.70 -13.50 -19.16
N PHE A 783 -4.84 -12.36 -19.83
CA PHE A 783 -5.94 -11.44 -19.62
C PHE A 783 -6.69 -11.30 -20.93
N VAL A 784 -8.01 -11.46 -20.88
CA VAL A 784 -8.86 -11.39 -22.07
C VAL A 784 -9.95 -10.36 -21.85
N ILE A 785 -10.05 -9.39 -22.76
CA ILE A 785 -11.12 -8.40 -22.80
C ILE A 785 -12.05 -8.67 -23.98
N PHE A 786 -13.33 -8.29 -23.83
CA PHE A 786 -14.36 -8.51 -24.85
C PHE A 786 -15.03 -7.20 -25.29
N ASP A 787 -14.47 -6.07 -24.84
CA ASP A 787 -14.78 -4.74 -25.34
C ASP A 787 -13.48 -4.09 -25.81
N PRO A 788 -13.32 -3.78 -27.10
CA PRO A 788 -12.07 -3.17 -27.59
C PRO A 788 -11.77 -1.82 -26.96
N ASP A 789 -12.80 -1.09 -26.53
CA ASP A 789 -12.65 0.21 -25.88
C ASP A 789 -12.05 0.08 -24.46
N GLN A 790 -11.92 -1.14 -23.90
CA GLN A 790 -11.20 -1.36 -22.63
C GLN A 790 -9.68 -1.31 -22.76
N ALA A 791 -9.12 -1.16 -23.97
CA ALA A 791 -7.68 -1.10 -24.19
C ALA A 791 -7.26 0.17 -24.95
N LEU A 792 -6.30 0.89 -24.38
CA LEU A 792 -5.71 2.09 -24.96
C LEU A 792 -4.23 1.82 -25.31
N PRO A 793 -3.85 1.78 -26.60
CA PRO A 793 -2.43 1.67 -26.99
C PRO A 793 -1.66 2.93 -26.58
N GLN A 794 -0.57 2.76 -25.83
CA GLN A 794 0.25 3.89 -25.34
C GLN A 794 1.64 3.92 -25.96
N TYR A 795 2.31 2.77 -26.11
CA TYR A 795 3.68 2.73 -26.64
C TYR A 795 3.86 1.63 -27.67
N ILE A 796 4.69 1.93 -28.67
CA ILE A 796 5.18 0.97 -29.65
C ILE A 796 6.65 0.77 -29.36
N ILE A 797 7.00 -0.46 -29.01
CA ILE A 797 8.37 -0.86 -28.66
C ILE A 797 8.92 -1.62 -29.86
N HIS A 798 9.99 -1.11 -30.45
CA HIS A 798 10.75 -1.80 -31.48
C HIS A 798 11.91 -2.51 -30.81
N PHE A 799 12.10 -3.76 -31.17
CA PHE A 799 13.20 -4.56 -30.68
C PHE A 799 13.94 -5.21 -31.85
N SER A 800 15.13 -5.73 -31.59
CA SER A 800 15.79 -6.67 -32.48
C SER A 800 16.13 -7.94 -31.72
N ASP A 801 15.93 -9.08 -32.39
CA ASP A 801 16.30 -10.41 -31.88
C ASP A 801 17.81 -10.70 -32.07
N SER A 802 18.61 -9.69 -32.43
CA SER A 802 20.03 -9.86 -32.72
C SER A 802 20.81 -10.17 -31.45
N VAL A 803 21.07 -11.47 -31.25
CA VAL A 803 22.09 -11.98 -30.32
C VAL A 803 23.50 -11.85 -30.95
N LEU A 804 23.65 -11.11 -32.05
CA LEU A 804 24.92 -10.90 -32.74
C LEU A 804 25.35 -9.44 -32.55
N PRO A 805 26.62 -9.17 -32.20
CA PRO A 805 27.17 -7.83 -32.24
C PRO A 805 27.12 -7.29 -33.68
N PRO A 806 26.97 -5.98 -33.90
CA PRO A 806 27.18 -5.38 -35.21
C PRO A 806 28.59 -5.74 -35.73
N SER A 807 28.79 -5.76 -37.04
CA SER A 807 30.13 -6.04 -37.58
C SER A 807 31.10 -4.89 -37.22
N PRO A 808 32.34 -5.18 -36.76
CA PRO A 808 33.35 -4.18 -36.48
C PRO A 808 33.85 -3.48 -37.74
N SER A 809 33.67 -4.06 -38.94
CA SER A 809 34.01 -3.39 -40.20
C SER A 809 33.02 -2.27 -40.58
N THR A 810 31.98 -2.04 -39.78
CA THR A 810 31.19 -0.79 -39.83
C THR A 810 31.96 0.41 -39.26
N LEU A 811 33.02 0.18 -38.49
CA LEU A 811 33.95 1.22 -38.07
C LEU A 811 34.77 1.61 -39.31
N LYS A 812 34.62 2.85 -39.80
CA LYS A 812 35.44 3.40 -40.89
C LYS A 812 36.92 3.42 -40.45
N MET A 813 37.65 2.32 -40.67
CA MET A 813 39.03 2.16 -40.24
C MET A 813 39.95 1.91 -41.45
N GLN A 814 41.19 2.40 -41.37
CA GLN A 814 42.19 2.32 -42.46
C GLN A 814 42.91 0.96 -42.55
N GLN A 815 42.86 0.13 -41.49
CA GLN A 815 43.57 -1.16 -41.42
C GLN A 815 42.60 -2.34 -41.63
N THR A 816 43.04 -3.35 -42.39
CA THR A 816 42.25 -4.55 -42.74
C THR A 816 42.27 -5.65 -41.68
N PHE A 817 43.26 -5.65 -40.78
CA PHE A 817 43.37 -6.57 -39.65
C PHE A 817 43.74 -5.83 -38.36
N ILE A 818 42.88 -5.91 -37.34
CA ILE A 818 43.05 -5.24 -36.04
C ILE A 818 42.71 -6.24 -34.93
N VAL A 819 43.55 -6.29 -33.90
CA VAL A 819 43.26 -6.98 -32.64
C VAL A 819 43.36 -5.95 -31.52
N LYS A 820 42.23 -5.62 -30.89
CA LYS A 820 42.17 -4.63 -29.80
C LYS A 820 41.94 -5.34 -28.46
N ASN A 821 42.97 -5.38 -27.61
CA ASN A 821 42.83 -5.88 -26.25
C ASN A 821 42.05 -4.87 -25.38
N MET A 822 40.98 -5.36 -24.75
CA MET A 822 40.13 -4.59 -23.85
C MET A 822 40.13 -5.26 -22.48
N LYS A 823 40.43 -4.47 -21.44
CA LYS A 823 40.41 -4.93 -20.04
C LYS A 823 39.09 -4.55 -19.36
N PRO A 824 38.68 -5.26 -18.30
CA PRO A 824 37.57 -4.84 -17.46
C PRO A 824 37.79 -3.41 -16.94
N LEU A 825 36.83 -2.51 -17.21
CA LEU A 825 36.84 -1.13 -16.74
C LEU A 825 35.64 -0.92 -15.81
N ARG A 826 35.83 -0.12 -14.74
CA ARG A 826 34.75 0.28 -13.82
C ARG A 826 33.84 1.37 -14.40
N THR A 827 34.25 2.00 -15.50
CA THR A 827 33.55 3.10 -16.17
C THR A 827 33.30 2.75 -17.64
N VAL A 828 32.08 3.01 -18.14
CA VAL A 828 31.71 2.78 -19.55
C VAL A 828 32.01 4.04 -20.36
N ASP A 829 33.06 4.03 -21.18
CA ASP A 829 33.30 5.08 -22.16
C ASP A 829 32.44 4.85 -23.41
N ILE A 830 31.31 5.55 -23.48
CA ILE A 830 30.32 5.46 -24.57
C ILE A 830 30.90 5.98 -25.90
N ARG A 831 31.97 6.78 -25.86
CA ARG A 831 32.65 7.29 -27.07
C ARG A 831 33.62 6.28 -27.67
N ASN A 832 34.06 5.29 -26.90
CA ASN A 832 34.91 4.22 -27.40
C ASN A 832 34.06 3.12 -28.07
N PRO A 833 34.11 2.98 -29.41
CA PRO A 833 33.29 2.00 -30.11
C PRO A 833 33.58 0.55 -29.68
N PHE A 834 34.80 0.26 -29.21
CA PHE A 834 35.23 -1.05 -28.73
C PHE A 834 34.64 -1.40 -27.36
N GLN A 835 34.22 -0.42 -26.56
CA GLN A 835 33.65 -0.64 -25.23
C GLN A 835 32.30 -1.37 -25.30
N MET A 836 31.50 -1.08 -26.33
CA MET A 836 30.26 -1.80 -26.62
C MET A 836 30.52 -3.28 -26.90
N TYR A 837 31.52 -3.58 -27.73
CA TYR A 837 31.91 -4.95 -28.09
C TYR A 837 32.42 -5.75 -26.89
N TYR A 838 33.25 -5.12 -26.04
CA TYR A 838 33.71 -5.72 -24.79
C TYR A 838 32.54 -6.08 -23.88
N SER A 839 31.65 -5.12 -23.62
CA SER A 839 30.51 -5.29 -22.71
C SER A 839 29.57 -6.39 -23.21
N TRP A 840 29.40 -6.47 -24.54
CA TRP A 840 28.62 -7.51 -25.18
C TRP A 840 29.24 -8.90 -24.97
N ALA A 841 30.54 -9.05 -25.25
CA ALA A 841 31.26 -10.31 -25.15
C ALA A 841 31.35 -10.81 -23.70
N ASP A 842 31.63 -9.93 -22.74
CA ASP A 842 31.64 -10.24 -21.31
C ASP A 842 30.27 -10.73 -20.83
N SER A 843 29.19 -10.01 -21.18
CA SER A 843 27.81 -10.40 -20.84
C SER A 843 27.42 -11.74 -21.46
N HIS A 844 27.77 -11.98 -22.73
CA HIS A 844 27.47 -13.24 -23.41
C HIS A 844 28.24 -14.41 -22.78
N PHE A 845 29.54 -14.24 -22.49
CA PHE A 845 30.36 -15.26 -21.84
C PHE A 845 29.84 -15.63 -20.46
N ARG A 846 29.62 -14.64 -19.58
CA ARG A 846 29.14 -14.90 -18.21
C ARG A 846 27.80 -15.64 -18.20
N ARG A 847 26.91 -15.30 -19.14
CA ARG A 847 25.61 -15.96 -19.31
C ARG A 847 25.77 -17.42 -19.71
N MET A 848 26.57 -17.70 -20.74
CA MET A 848 26.78 -19.07 -21.23
C MET A 848 27.60 -19.92 -20.25
N ALA A 849 28.51 -19.29 -19.50
CA ALA A 849 29.26 -19.90 -18.40
C ALA A 849 28.33 -20.35 -17.26
N ALA A 850 27.31 -19.55 -16.92
CA ALA A 850 26.33 -19.87 -15.88
C ALA A 850 25.28 -20.90 -16.32
N THR A 851 24.90 -20.93 -17.60
CA THR A 851 23.91 -21.89 -18.14
C THR A 851 24.53 -23.21 -18.60
N SER A 852 25.85 -23.30 -18.63
CA SER A 852 26.60 -24.53 -18.90
C SER A 852 26.23 -25.64 -17.91
N LYS A 853 26.35 -26.91 -18.34
CA LYS A 853 26.10 -28.08 -17.51
C LYS A 853 27.29 -29.06 -17.56
N PRO A 854 28.14 -29.09 -16.51
CA PRO A 854 28.09 -28.25 -15.30
C PRO A 854 28.44 -26.78 -15.57
N PRO A 855 27.96 -25.82 -14.74
CA PRO A 855 28.33 -24.41 -14.85
C PRO A 855 29.81 -24.21 -14.53
N LEU A 856 30.43 -23.18 -15.14
CA LEU A 856 31.81 -22.82 -14.81
C LEU A 856 31.89 -22.25 -13.38
N SER A 857 32.95 -22.58 -12.64
CA SER A 857 33.21 -21.98 -11.33
C SER A 857 33.48 -20.47 -11.43
N PRO A 858 33.31 -19.68 -10.35
CA PRO A 858 33.57 -18.24 -10.37
C PRO A 858 34.99 -17.88 -10.85
N GLN A 859 35.98 -18.69 -10.47
CA GLN A 859 37.36 -18.53 -10.94
C GLN A 859 37.49 -18.78 -12.44
N GLN A 860 36.86 -19.83 -12.97
CA GLN A 860 36.88 -20.15 -14.41
C GLN A 860 36.02 -19.20 -15.28
N ALA A 861 35.06 -18.50 -14.67
CA ALA A 861 34.18 -17.53 -15.31
C ALA A 861 34.69 -16.07 -15.18
N THR A 862 35.84 -15.87 -14.55
CA THR A 862 36.50 -14.56 -14.49
C THR A 862 37.17 -14.27 -15.84
N ILE A 863 37.04 -13.04 -16.33
CA ILE A 863 37.65 -12.56 -17.56
C ILE A 863 38.74 -11.57 -17.18
N SER A 864 39.98 -11.82 -17.61
CA SER A 864 41.11 -10.90 -17.42
C SER A 864 41.17 -9.84 -18.52
N SER A 865 40.84 -10.20 -19.77
CA SER A 865 40.68 -9.27 -20.89
C SER A 865 39.95 -9.95 -22.06
N ILE A 866 39.46 -9.17 -23.03
CA ILE A 866 38.89 -9.66 -24.27
C ILE A 866 39.59 -8.98 -25.44
N ASP A 867 40.13 -9.74 -26.38
CA ASP A 867 40.57 -9.18 -27.65
C ASP A 867 39.39 -9.11 -28.61
N ILE A 868 39.13 -7.92 -29.13
CA ILE A 868 38.16 -7.69 -30.20
C ILE A 868 38.92 -7.81 -31.53
N VAL A 869 38.48 -8.73 -32.38
CA VAL A 869 39.15 -9.04 -33.64
C VAL A 869 38.36 -8.48 -34.81
N ILE A 870 39.03 -7.69 -35.64
CA ILE A 870 38.52 -7.21 -36.92
C ILE A 870 39.44 -7.77 -38.00
N ASN A 871 38.94 -8.68 -38.84
CA ASN A 871 39.68 -9.20 -39.99
C ASN A 871 38.78 -9.12 -41.23
N LYS A 872 39.03 -8.12 -42.07
CA LYS A 872 38.20 -7.83 -43.24
C LYS A 872 38.22 -8.96 -44.27
N ASP A 873 39.37 -9.59 -44.48
CA ASP A 873 39.53 -10.68 -45.45
C ASP A 873 38.75 -11.92 -45.03
N LEU A 874 38.77 -12.27 -43.75
CA LEU A 874 37.99 -13.40 -43.23
C LEU A 874 36.49 -13.09 -43.23
N GLU A 875 36.13 -11.85 -42.91
CA GLU A 875 34.73 -11.40 -42.93
C GLU A 875 34.15 -11.39 -44.34
N ASP A 876 34.89 -10.94 -45.34
CA ASP A 876 34.43 -10.94 -46.73
C ASP A 876 34.23 -12.37 -47.26
N LYS A 877 35.09 -13.33 -46.87
CA LYS A 877 34.90 -14.77 -47.16
C LYS A 877 33.66 -15.35 -46.46
N PHE A 878 33.44 -14.96 -45.21
CA PHE A 878 32.27 -15.39 -44.43
C PHE A 878 30.97 -14.86 -45.04
N GLU A 879 30.91 -13.57 -45.38
CA GLU A 879 29.74 -12.95 -46.00
C GLU A 879 29.50 -13.46 -47.43
N ALA A 880 30.56 -13.75 -48.20
CA ALA A 880 30.44 -14.40 -49.50
C ALA A 880 29.84 -15.82 -49.36
N THR A 881 30.25 -16.58 -48.34
CA THR A 881 29.70 -17.91 -48.04
C THR A 881 28.24 -17.82 -47.60
N LYS A 882 27.88 -16.84 -46.76
CA LYS A 882 26.50 -16.57 -46.35
C LYS A 882 25.60 -16.24 -47.55
N LYS A 883 26.08 -15.38 -48.44
CA LYS A 883 25.39 -15.03 -49.69
C LYS A 883 25.22 -16.26 -50.60
N LYS A 884 26.24 -17.12 -50.67
CA LYS A 884 26.18 -18.39 -51.39
C LYS A 884 25.11 -19.32 -50.80
N PHE A 885 25.05 -19.47 -49.47
CA PHE A 885 24.02 -20.29 -48.80
C PHE A 885 22.62 -19.78 -49.14
N LYS A 886 22.40 -18.46 -49.02
CA LYS A 886 21.14 -17.82 -49.36
C LYS A 886 20.73 -18.05 -50.82
N ASN A 887 21.65 -17.89 -51.76
CA ASN A 887 21.38 -18.12 -53.18
C ASN A 887 21.09 -19.59 -53.51
N GLN A 888 21.63 -20.53 -52.72
CA GLN A 888 21.45 -21.97 -52.89
C GLN A 888 20.28 -22.55 -52.07
N GLY A 889 19.52 -21.72 -51.34
CA GLY A 889 18.44 -22.17 -50.46
C GLY A 889 18.92 -22.97 -49.23
N ILE A 890 20.20 -22.86 -48.88
CA ILE A 890 20.78 -23.45 -47.68
C ILE A 890 20.50 -22.49 -46.51
N PRO A 891 20.17 -22.98 -45.29
CA PRO A 891 20.01 -22.11 -44.12
C PRO A 891 21.22 -21.20 -43.90
N ASP A 892 21.04 -19.89 -44.03
CA ASP A 892 22.09 -18.87 -43.86
C ASP A 892 22.09 -18.27 -42.44
N LYS A 893 21.41 -18.93 -41.50
CA LYS A 893 21.33 -18.53 -40.11
C LYS A 893 22.69 -18.59 -39.46
N GLU A 894 23.04 -17.49 -38.82
CA GLU A 894 24.28 -17.33 -38.08
C GLU A 894 24.06 -17.57 -36.59
N ILE A 895 25.04 -18.22 -35.96
CA ILE A 895 25.06 -18.43 -34.51
C ILE A 895 26.44 -18.08 -33.95
N LEU A 896 26.49 -17.85 -32.63
CA LEU A 896 27.74 -17.68 -31.90
C LEU A 896 28.09 -18.96 -31.19
N ALA A 897 29.34 -19.40 -31.36
CA ALA A 897 29.82 -20.59 -30.71
C ALA A 897 31.30 -20.45 -30.32
N TYR A 898 31.65 -21.07 -29.21
CA TYR A 898 32.98 -21.12 -28.66
C TYR A 898 33.80 -22.22 -29.32
N HIS A 899 35.07 -21.93 -29.61
CA HIS A 899 36.07 -22.89 -30.01
C HIS A 899 37.22 -22.89 -28.98
N GLY A 900 37.53 -24.08 -28.45
CA GLY A 900 38.69 -24.30 -27.61
C GLY A 900 39.92 -24.63 -28.45
N THR A 901 41.04 -23.96 -28.20
CA THR A 901 42.31 -24.23 -28.88
C THR A 901 43.49 -24.02 -27.93
N GLU A 902 44.68 -24.46 -28.31
CA GLU A 902 45.90 -24.12 -27.56
C GLU A 902 46.21 -22.62 -27.75
N LYS A 903 46.58 -21.89 -26.68
CA LYS A 903 46.89 -20.44 -26.76
C LYS A 903 47.88 -20.08 -27.87
N ALA A 904 48.86 -20.93 -28.17
CA ALA A 904 49.84 -20.73 -29.23
C ALA A 904 49.22 -20.64 -30.64
N ASN A 905 48.05 -21.25 -30.86
CA ASN A 905 47.39 -21.28 -32.16
C ASN A 905 46.53 -20.06 -32.44
N ILE A 906 46.16 -19.27 -31.41
CA ILE A 906 45.21 -18.16 -31.53
C ILE A 906 45.65 -17.18 -32.60
N HIS A 907 46.90 -16.70 -32.57
CA HIS A 907 47.37 -15.70 -33.53
C HIS A 907 47.30 -16.20 -34.99
N SER A 908 47.66 -17.47 -35.22
CA SER A 908 47.55 -18.10 -36.54
C SER A 908 46.09 -18.22 -37.00
N ILE A 909 45.17 -18.56 -36.09
CA ILE A 909 43.73 -18.66 -36.37
C ILE A 909 43.16 -17.30 -36.74
N LEU A 910 43.53 -16.24 -36.02
CA LEU A 910 43.04 -14.88 -36.32
C LEU A 910 43.53 -14.36 -37.67
N LYS A 911 44.72 -14.78 -38.13
CA LYS A 911 45.30 -14.35 -39.41
C LYS A 911 44.80 -15.18 -40.60
N SER A 912 44.66 -16.49 -40.44
CA SER A 912 44.47 -17.42 -41.57
C SER A 912 43.27 -18.36 -41.42
N ASN A 913 42.39 -18.08 -40.46
CA ASN A 913 41.21 -18.87 -40.06
C ASN A 913 41.56 -20.28 -39.55
N LEU A 914 40.55 -21.05 -39.14
CA LEU A 914 40.71 -22.42 -38.66
C LEU A 914 40.92 -23.42 -39.80
N GLN A 915 42.19 -23.66 -40.15
CA GLN A 915 42.56 -24.59 -41.22
C GLN A 915 42.65 -26.03 -40.69
N LEU A 916 41.88 -26.93 -41.31
CA LEU A 916 41.78 -28.34 -40.90
C LEU A 916 43.11 -29.10 -40.86
N ARG A 917 44.12 -28.68 -41.64
CA ARG A 917 45.44 -29.31 -41.65
C ARG A 917 46.18 -29.24 -40.32
N TYR A 918 45.75 -28.34 -39.42
CA TYR A 918 46.34 -28.20 -38.08
C TYR A 918 45.51 -28.89 -36.98
N ALA A 919 44.38 -29.52 -37.31
CA ALA A 919 43.53 -30.20 -36.33
C ALA A 919 44.12 -31.57 -35.92
N LYS A 920 44.51 -31.72 -34.64
CA LYS A 920 45.19 -32.92 -34.12
C LYS A 920 44.27 -33.97 -33.47
N ARG A 921 43.07 -33.60 -32.99
CA ARG A 921 42.13 -34.50 -32.27
C ARG A 921 40.71 -34.34 -32.80
N GLN A 922 40.06 -35.44 -33.21
CA GLN A 922 38.79 -35.42 -33.95
C GLN A 922 37.86 -36.59 -33.55
N ALA A 923 37.33 -36.55 -32.33
CA ALA A 923 36.54 -37.64 -31.74
C ALA A 923 35.26 -38.02 -32.51
N TYR A 924 34.64 -37.07 -33.23
CA TYR A 924 33.36 -37.23 -33.92
C TYR A 924 33.45 -36.99 -35.43
N GLY A 925 34.66 -37.17 -35.99
CA GLY A 925 34.94 -37.00 -37.41
C GLY A 925 35.73 -35.71 -37.73
N LYS A 926 36.11 -35.57 -39.00
CA LYS A 926 36.96 -34.47 -39.47
C LYS A 926 36.22 -33.14 -39.41
N GLY A 927 36.85 -32.12 -38.83
CA GLY A 927 36.28 -30.76 -38.77
C GLY A 927 36.83 -29.89 -37.65
N ASN A 928 36.36 -28.64 -37.61
CA ASN A 928 36.57 -27.68 -36.52
C ASN A 928 35.37 -27.75 -35.57
N TYR A 929 35.63 -27.87 -34.27
CA TYR A 929 34.62 -28.16 -33.25
C TYR A 929 34.19 -26.86 -32.55
N PHE A 930 32.89 -26.70 -32.35
CA PHE A 930 32.27 -25.54 -31.71
C PHE A 930 31.19 -25.97 -30.71
N SER A 931 30.93 -25.13 -29.71
CA SER A 931 29.76 -25.28 -28.84
C SER A 931 29.24 -23.92 -28.40
N GLU A 932 27.93 -23.77 -28.23
CA GLU A 932 27.35 -22.55 -27.64
C GLU A 932 27.72 -22.40 -26.16
N PHE A 933 28.23 -23.47 -25.53
CA PHE A 933 28.64 -23.49 -24.12
C PHE A 933 30.16 -23.45 -23.97
N PRO A 934 30.73 -22.46 -23.26
CA PRO A 934 32.18 -22.34 -23.10
C PRO A 934 32.76 -23.51 -22.32
N SER A 935 32.02 -24.10 -21.38
CA SER A 935 32.45 -25.29 -20.62
C SER A 935 32.82 -26.48 -21.51
N VAL A 936 32.06 -26.72 -22.57
CA VAL A 936 32.33 -27.78 -23.56
C VAL A 936 33.61 -27.47 -24.31
N SER A 937 33.74 -26.25 -24.82
CA SER A 937 34.91 -25.85 -25.61
C SER A 937 36.21 -25.84 -24.80
N LEU A 938 36.11 -25.51 -23.52
CA LEU A 938 37.23 -25.55 -22.57
C LEU A 938 37.68 -26.96 -22.18
N SER A 939 36.88 -27.99 -22.47
CA SER A 939 37.28 -29.38 -22.21
C SER A 939 38.38 -29.88 -23.15
N TYR A 940 38.61 -29.21 -24.29
CA TYR A 940 39.59 -29.61 -25.30
C TYR A 940 40.57 -28.50 -25.73
N GLY A 941 40.55 -27.32 -25.08
CA GLY A 941 41.51 -26.25 -25.32
C GLY A 941 41.53 -25.21 -24.19
N ASP A 942 42.68 -24.60 -23.93
CA ASP A 942 42.90 -23.63 -22.85
C ASP A 942 42.72 -22.17 -23.30
N GLY A 943 42.93 -21.90 -24.59
CA GLY A 943 42.54 -20.69 -25.29
C GLY A 943 41.09 -20.76 -25.78
N LEU A 944 40.35 -19.66 -25.65
CA LEU A 944 38.92 -19.61 -25.95
C LEU A 944 38.60 -18.53 -26.98
N LEU A 945 38.11 -18.97 -28.13
CA LEU A 945 37.64 -18.10 -29.21
C LEU A 945 36.11 -18.11 -29.21
N LEU A 946 35.49 -16.95 -29.35
CA LEU A 946 34.07 -16.82 -29.67
C LEU A 946 33.94 -16.45 -31.14
N CYS A 947 33.33 -17.35 -31.91
CA CYS A 947 33.24 -17.25 -33.36
C CYS A 947 31.79 -17.09 -33.81
N ARG A 948 31.58 -16.32 -34.87
CA ARG A 948 30.35 -16.34 -35.67
C ARG A 948 30.48 -17.53 -36.63
N ILE A 949 29.50 -18.42 -36.65
CA ILE A 949 29.51 -19.60 -37.52
C ILE A 949 28.22 -19.73 -38.32
N LEU A 950 28.33 -20.34 -39.51
CA LEU A 950 27.22 -20.69 -40.40
C LEU A 950 27.06 -22.21 -40.44
N PRO A 951 26.16 -22.80 -39.64
CA PRO A 951 25.96 -24.25 -39.62
C PRO A 951 25.44 -24.80 -40.95
N GLY A 952 24.64 -24.02 -41.69
CA GLY A 952 24.02 -24.49 -42.93
C GLY A 952 23.05 -25.64 -42.68
N LYS A 953 23.01 -26.62 -43.59
CA LYS A 953 22.26 -27.87 -43.38
C LYS A 953 23.06 -28.80 -42.48
N GLU A 954 22.51 -29.08 -41.29
CA GLU A 954 23.18 -29.86 -40.24
C GLU A 954 22.90 -31.37 -40.38
N PHE A 955 23.94 -32.20 -40.29
CA PHE A 955 23.83 -33.65 -40.19
C PHE A 955 23.93 -34.08 -38.72
N VAL A 956 22.87 -34.63 -38.14
CA VAL A 956 22.88 -35.06 -36.73
C VAL A 956 23.44 -36.48 -36.63
N ASP A 957 24.65 -36.63 -36.09
CA ASP A 957 25.31 -37.92 -35.88
C ASP A 957 26.37 -37.81 -34.79
N ALA A 958 26.53 -38.87 -34.00
CA ALA A 958 27.49 -38.96 -32.89
C ALA A 958 28.66 -39.91 -33.18
N SER A 959 28.74 -40.51 -34.37
CA SER A 959 29.83 -41.40 -34.77
C SER A 959 31.07 -40.62 -35.29
N GLY A 960 32.15 -41.33 -35.63
CA GLY A 960 33.33 -40.75 -36.30
C GLY A 960 33.14 -40.45 -37.80
N SER A 961 31.93 -40.61 -38.34
CA SER A 961 31.65 -40.52 -39.79
C SER A 961 31.89 -39.11 -40.35
N LYS A 962 32.34 -39.06 -41.62
CA LYS A 962 32.48 -37.82 -42.40
C LYS A 962 31.12 -37.15 -42.63
N ILE A 963 31.12 -35.84 -42.82
CA ILE A 963 29.92 -35.08 -43.18
C ILE A 963 29.46 -35.53 -44.58
N PRO A 964 28.23 -36.07 -44.76
CA PRO A 964 27.77 -36.54 -46.07
C PRO A 964 27.62 -35.41 -47.09
N ALA A 965 27.73 -35.75 -48.38
CA ALA A 965 27.49 -34.82 -49.46
C ALA A 965 26.08 -34.19 -49.34
N GLY A 966 26.02 -32.86 -49.43
CA GLY A 966 24.77 -32.10 -49.28
C GLY A 966 24.50 -31.56 -47.87
N TYR A 967 25.38 -31.81 -46.88
CA TYR A 967 25.36 -31.17 -45.56
C TYR A 967 26.58 -30.24 -45.40
N ASN A 968 26.45 -29.22 -44.55
CA ASN A 968 27.46 -28.18 -44.35
C ASN A 968 28.13 -28.23 -42.98
N SER A 969 27.51 -28.93 -42.02
CA SER A 969 28.04 -29.14 -40.69
C SER A 969 27.48 -30.44 -40.11
N LYS A 970 28.10 -30.89 -39.02
CA LYS A 970 27.65 -32.05 -38.25
C LYS A 970 27.34 -31.62 -36.81
N LYS A 971 26.17 -32.01 -36.32
CA LYS A 971 25.70 -31.73 -34.97
C LYS A 971 25.75 -33.00 -34.12
N VAL A 972 26.49 -32.94 -33.01
CA VAL A 972 26.65 -34.04 -32.05
C VAL A 972 25.84 -33.72 -30.80
N LEU A 973 24.92 -34.62 -30.43
CA LEU A 973 24.13 -34.53 -29.21
C LEU A 973 24.74 -35.43 -28.13
N LEU A 974 25.41 -34.86 -27.14
CA LEU A 974 25.99 -35.62 -26.02
C LEU A 974 24.88 -36.07 -25.05
N LYS A 975 24.63 -37.39 -24.95
CA LYS A 975 23.68 -37.97 -23.98
C LYS A 975 24.33 -38.21 -22.61
N VAL A 976 23.59 -37.93 -21.54
CA VAL A 976 23.94 -38.27 -20.15
C VAL A 976 23.77 -39.78 -19.95
N GLN A 977 24.83 -40.50 -19.54
CA GLN A 977 24.67 -41.86 -19.01
C GLN A 977 24.32 -41.80 -17.51
N PRO A 978 23.36 -42.61 -17.02
CA PRO A 978 23.15 -42.80 -15.59
C PRO A 978 24.30 -43.63 -15.02
N ALA A 979 24.84 -43.22 -13.87
CA ALA A 979 25.86 -43.99 -13.15
C ALA A 979 25.28 -45.34 -12.70
N SER A 980 25.73 -46.44 -13.29
CA SER A 980 25.56 -47.78 -12.72
C SER A 980 26.80 -48.15 -11.91
N ALA A 981 26.56 -48.56 -10.66
CA ALA A 981 27.55 -49.08 -9.76
C ALA A 981 28.14 -50.41 -10.28
N THR A 982 29.47 -50.52 -10.35
CA THR A 982 30.29 -51.67 -9.94
C THR A 982 31.76 -51.35 -10.25
N GLY A 983 32.65 -51.68 -9.31
CA GLY A 983 34.06 -51.33 -9.37
C GLY A 983 34.89 -52.29 -10.22
N ALA A 984 35.90 -51.74 -10.89
CA ALA A 984 37.19 -52.38 -11.19
C ALA A 984 38.19 -51.32 -11.68
N THR A 985 39.46 -51.57 -11.43
CA THR A 985 40.62 -50.67 -11.49
C THR A 985 41.22 -50.43 -12.89
N ALA A 986 41.88 -49.26 -12.99
CA ALA A 986 43.03 -48.89 -13.83
C ALA A 986 42.83 -48.33 -15.26
N THR A 987 43.23 -47.04 -15.35
CA THR A 987 43.97 -46.37 -16.44
C THR A 987 43.38 -46.35 -17.86
N THR A 988 42.60 -45.29 -18.17
CA THR A 988 42.72 -44.35 -19.31
C THR A 988 41.39 -43.61 -19.51
N ALA A 989 41.44 -42.39 -20.07
CA ALA A 989 40.32 -41.54 -20.51
C ALA A 989 39.63 -40.63 -19.46
N ALA A 990 40.12 -39.39 -19.37
CA ALA A 990 39.40 -38.25 -18.83
C ALA A 990 38.29 -37.81 -19.80
N ALA A 991 37.13 -38.46 -19.74
CA ALA A 991 35.88 -37.94 -20.31
C ALA A 991 34.98 -37.52 -19.15
N ALA A 992 35.12 -36.27 -18.71
CA ALA A 992 34.25 -35.68 -17.71
C ALA A 992 32.83 -35.50 -18.29
N ASN A 993 31.83 -35.74 -17.45
CA ASN A 993 30.39 -35.59 -17.72
C ASN A 993 30.02 -34.15 -18.12
N VAL A 994 30.14 -33.81 -19.41
CA VAL A 994 29.67 -32.52 -19.95
C VAL A 994 28.44 -32.77 -20.83
N SER A 995 27.32 -32.12 -20.51
CA SER A 995 26.15 -32.10 -21.39
C SER A 995 26.18 -30.83 -22.24
N GLY A 996 26.27 -30.98 -23.56
CA GLY A 996 26.24 -29.87 -24.50
C GLY A 996 26.19 -30.34 -25.95
N GLU A 997 25.64 -29.52 -26.84
CA GLU A 997 25.65 -29.78 -28.28
C GLU A 997 27.02 -29.33 -28.85
N MET A 998 27.61 -30.15 -29.72
CA MET A 998 28.79 -29.75 -30.51
C MET A 998 28.42 -29.61 -31.97
N ILE A 999 28.99 -28.60 -32.63
CA ILE A 999 28.83 -28.33 -34.06
C ILE A 999 30.20 -28.44 -34.70
N ILE A 1000 30.30 -29.24 -35.76
CA ILE A 1000 31.54 -29.55 -36.46
C ILE A 1000 31.43 -28.99 -37.88
N ILE A 1001 32.39 -28.15 -38.26
CA ILE A 1001 32.43 -27.46 -39.55
C ILE A 1001 33.77 -27.71 -40.22
N GLU A 1002 33.75 -28.22 -41.46
CA GLU A 1002 34.97 -28.47 -42.24
C GLU A 1002 35.46 -27.23 -43.00
N ASN A 1003 34.55 -26.47 -43.61
CA ASN A 1003 34.92 -25.30 -44.40
C ASN A 1003 35.22 -24.11 -43.48
N SER A 1004 36.46 -23.60 -43.51
CA SER A 1004 36.87 -22.44 -42.73
C SER A 1004 36.08 -21.18 -43.09
N ASP A 1005 35.60 -21.03 -44.33
CA ASP A 1005 34.87 -19.84 -44.76
C ASP A 1005 33.46 -19.75 -44.14
N GLN A 1006 32.98 -20.81 -43.47
CA GLN A 1006 31.77 -20.79 -42.64
C GLN A 1006 32.03 -20.25 -41.23
N ILE A 1007 33.26 -19.85 -40.91
CA ILE A 1007 33.70 -19.47 -39.56
C ILE A 1007 34.36 -18.09 -39.59
N LEU A 1008 33.97 -17.23 -38.66
CA LEU A 1008 34.58 -15.93 -38.44
C LEU A 1008 34.95 -15.77 -36.95
N PRO A 1009 36.25 -15.88 -36.59
CA PRO A 1009 36.73 -15.59 -35.25
C PRO A 1009 36.48 -14.12 -34.90
N PHE A 1010 35.85 -13.87 -33.75
CA PHE A 1010 35.31 -12.55 -33.45
C PHE A 1010 35.81 -11.97 -32.12
N PHE A 1011 35.94 -12.81 -31.08
CA PHE A 1011 36.56 -12.44 -29.82
C PHE A 1011 37.55 -13.50 -29.35
N VAL A 1012 38.62 -13.07 -28.67
CA VAL A 1012 39.46 -13.95 -27.84
C VAL A 1012 39.16 -13.63 -26.38
N ILE A 1013 38.76 -14.63 -25.61
CA ILE A 1013 38.42 -14.45 -24.20
C ILE A 1013 39.59 -14.94 -23.36
N HIS A 1014 40.26 -13.99 -22.69
CA HIS A 1014 41.31 -14.27 -21.73
C HIS A 1014 40.69 -14.39 -20.34
N ARG A 1015 40.95 -15.52 -19.68
CA ARG A 1015 40.38 -15.87 -18.37
C ARG A 1015 41.50 -15.88 -17.35
#